data_AF-A0A1V1T9N9-F1
#
_entry.id   AF-A0A1V1T9N9-F1
#
_cell.length_a   1.000
_cell.length_b   1.000
_cell.length_c   1.000
_cell.angle_alpha   90.00
_cell.angle_beta   90.00
_cell.angle_gamma   90.00
#
_symmetry.space_group_name_H-M   'P 1'
#
loop_
_entity.id
_entity.type
_entity.pdbx_description
1 polymer ?
#
loop_
_entity_poly.entity_id
_entity_poly.type
_entity_poly.pdbx_seq_one_letter_code
_entity_poly.pdbx_strand_id
1 'polypeptide(L)'
;MSQQQSTTLEDCARLSLQQAVKFSWACQQSDGHWVAPVHSDATFTAQYVMFKYAIPGLSLEADGDVLRKWLFADQSEDGSWAAAPGLPGSLSTTVEAYLALRLLDVPASHPAMERARDFVLSQGGVAQARFFTRLYLASFGLYHWSAIPQMPAELILMPTWATLNVYVLSYWARCTLIPMLIIRHHEPVYSLPNGYSPDNDFLDELWLDPSDKNVPFAPPLWDLFCGEDRDAIKWLFVAGDKLLSRIGGLKKGPQRRLARQRCIDWLLERQEDQGDWGGGAFTFIHPSIWALLLEGFPLQHKAVRLGLQALERLAITDAKGKWLQVTPSPVWDTTLMAEALCDAGLSSDARLNQAAAWLRDRQITVDHGDWRVNSSTSQPGSWGFQYYNTSYPDVDDTAVVVMTLVKQDPLAIASDCVLNAVQWILGMQNKDGGWGAFDANNDARWLQKIPLGLDSDSLVDPSTPDITGRMLECFGFLLANRKGACLPGPIQYRLRVAAKRALRCLLRDQGSEGAASGSWWGRWGNNYNYGTANVLRGLAFWCRDNPEVVQAAMRAIRWIRQCQNLDGGWGETLLSYTDPSLAGQGESTSAQTSWALESLLRYAPASDPAIRRGIQWLVSNQTVKSEHGEGMSWRTDLYAATAFPGILYMGYPYYHHIFAIKALSRYLESSEYQELQAIAPYRAVDIPPTIISQLGRRDILFVVLAGHGHIDACLSVAKRLPGHRICIAAHYAHRNVVREQGYEFSDVGDCPNKFSRIPGKQPRPLWPIANNSSHLQEPLRFLFQRFQAASFDHATIPPKDANNGKGLHLRSRPFLADIVVSNPAATVHSEAEGKPQAQFVLISPRPAVLAQNGADAATDVILRQLDLLETNPCCALIPALKADWRHSLTGFLLSGAAATSLVRSQTLVWDDLQAQNGVDWNIRPQPEDGLSSTSIGLRRALVDYLIIAFATIIAIFRRIFSLFGTARPARIVGMSSQNSDPVYQVRIRRGEFDLQLILDHMDRNETDDLNATIAKMWRAQVAAKFHGSFKERA
;
A
#
# COMPACT_ATOMS: atom_id res chain seq x y z
N MET A 1 3.94 -57.27 -12.19
CA MET A 1 3.87 -56.44 -10.98
C MET A 1 4.25 -55.03 -11.37
N SER A 2 3.25 -54.18 -11.63
CA SER A 2 3.43 -52.78 -12.01
C SER A 2 3.86 -51.98 -10.78
N GLN A 3 5.01 -51.33 -10.85
CA GLN A 3 5.42 -50.31 -9.89
C GLN A 3 4.37 -49.19 -9.90
N GLN A 4 3.56 -49.09 -8.85
CA GLN A 4 2.83 -47.86 -8.55
C GLN A 4 3.88 -46.81 -8.20
N GLN A 5 4.17 -45.91 -9.14
CA GLN A 5 4.87 -44.67 -8.83
C GLN A 5 4.06 -43.96 -7.75
N SER A 6 4.67 -43.71 -6.59
CA SER A 6 4.11 -42.84 -5.56
C SER A 6 3.99 -41.44 -6.18
N THR A 7 2.78 -41.03 -6.57
CA THR A 7 2.49 -39.68 -7.08
C THR A 7 2.94 -38.65 -6.05
N THR A 8 3.85 -37.75 -6.45
CA THR A 8 4.35 -36.68 -5.60
C THR A 8 3.32 -35.55 -5.49
N LEU A 9 3.49 -34.64 -4.52
CA LEU A 9 2.60 -33.47 -4.40
C LEU A 9 2.74 -32.56 -5.63
N GLU A 10 3.94 -32.49 -6.17
CA GLU A 10 4.33 -31.76 -7.37
C GLU A 10 3.60 -32.32 -8.61
N ASP A 11 3.51 -33.65 -8.76
CA ASP A 11 2.74 -34.29 -9.84
C ASP A 11 1.25 -33.96 -9.74
N CYS A 12 0.68 -34.03 -8.54
CA CYS A 12 -0.72 -33.70 -8.30
C CYS A 12 -1.00 -32.20 -8.54
N ALA A 13 -0.09 -31.32 -8.12
CA ALA A 13 -0.19 -29.88 -8.38
C ALA A 13 -0.13 -29.58 -9.89
N ARG A 14 0.73 -30.27 -10.64
CA ARG A 14 0.83 -30.13 -12.11
C ARG A 14 -0.44 -30.60 -12.80
N LEU A 15 -0.99 -31.75 -12.38
CA LEU A 15 -2.27 -32.23 -12.90
C LEU A 15 -3.41 -31.26 -12.58
N SER A 16 -3.46 -30.73 -11.36
CA SER A 16 -4.46 -29.76 -10.94
C SER A 16 -4.39 -28.47 -11.76
N LEU A 17 -3.18 -27.94 -11.99
CA LEU A 17 -2.94 -26.79 -12.87
C LEU A 17 -3.41 -27.06 -14.30
N GLN A 18 -3.11 -28.23 -14.87
CA GLN A 18 -3.57 -28.61 -16.22
C GLN A 18 -5.09 -28.66 -16.32
N GLN A 19 -5.78 -29.18 -15.30
CA GLN A 19 -7.24 -29.19 -15.27
C GLN A 19 -7.81 -27.78 -15.15
N ALA A 20 -7.16 -26.91 -14.36
CA ALA A 20 -7.58 -25.52 -14.22
C ALA A 20 -7.40 -24.74 -15.52
N VAL A 21 -6.29 -24.95 -16.23
CA VAL A 21 -6.04 -24.35 -17.57
C VAL A 21 -7.10 -24.80 -18.58
N LYS A 22 -7.46 -26.09 -18.62
CA LYS A 22 -8.54 -26.57 -19.50
C LYS A 22 -9.88 -25.89 -19.19
N PHE A 23 -10.20 -25.74 -17.92
CA PHE A 23 -11.41 -25.02 -17.49
C PHE A 23 -11.39 -23.56 -17.96
N SER A 24 -10.26 -22.85 -17.80
CA SER A 24 -10.12 -21.47 -18.28
C SER A 24 -10.43 -21.37 -19.78
N TRP A 25 -9.89 -22.27 -20.60
CA TRP A 25 -10.13 -22.24 -22.04
C TRP A 25 -11.57 -22.56 -22.42
N ALA A 26 -12.22 -23.48 -21.69
CA ALA A 26 -13.63 -23.79 -21.90
C ALA A 26 -14.56 -22.59 -21.59
N CYS A 27 -14.10 -21.65 -20.75
CA CYS A 27 -14.87 -20.46 -20.37
C CYS A 27 -14.54 -19.20 -21.20
N GLN A 28 -13.59 -19.27 -22.14
CA GLN A 28 -13.21 -18.11 -22.95
C GLN A 28 -14.31 -17.77 -23.96
N GLN A 29 -14.68 -16.49 -24.04
CA GLN A 29 -15.62 -15.99 -25.03
C GLN A 29 -15.00 -15.94 -26.43
N SER A 30 -15.84 -15.91 -27.47
CA SER A 30 -15.40 -15.96 -28.87
C SER A 30 -14.49 -14.81 -29.32
N ASP A 31 -14.60 -13.65 -28.68
CA ASP A 31 -13.77 -12.45 -28.88
C ASP A 31 -12.54 -12.41 -27.96
N GLY A 32 -12.30 -13.48 -27.17
CA GLY A 32 -11.09 -13.72 -26.41
C GLY A 32 -11.13 -13.32 -24.94
N HIS A 33 -12.24 -12.75 -24.46
CA HIS A 33 -12.37 -12.27 -23.08
C HIS A 33 -13.00 -13.33 -22.15
N TRP A 34 -12.93 -13.09 -20.85
CA TRP A 34 -13.64 -13.86 -19.82
C TRP A 34 -14.57 -12.93 -19.04
N VAL A 35 -15.73 -13.46 -18.69
CA VAL A 35 -16.69 -12.77 -17.82
C VAL A 35 -17.54 -13.82 -17.13
N ALA A 36 -17.75 -13.65 -15.83
CA ALA A 36 -18.73 -14.41 -15.07
C ALA A 36 -19.71 -13.45 -14.40
N PRO A 37 -20.99 -13.85 -14.23
CA PRO A 37 -21.94 -13.06 -13.46
C PRO A 37 -21.45 -12.79 -12.03
N VAL A 38 -21.49 -11.54 -11.60
CA VAL A 38 -21.09 -11.16 -10.24
C VAL A 38 -22.27 -11.30 -9.30
N HIS A 39 -22.17 -12.21 -8.33
CA HIS A 39 -23.22 -12.40 -7.33
C HIS A 39 -23.15 -11.35 -6.23
N SER A 40 -24.31 -10.96 -5.69
CA SER A 40 -24.46 -10.02 -4.58
C SER A 40 -25.65 -10.47 -3.70
N ASP A 41 -26.36 -9.55 -3.05
CA ASP A 41 -27.57 -9.83 -2.27
C ASP A 41 -28.86 -9.61 -3.07
N ALA A 42 -30.02 -9.93 -2.46
CA ALA A 42 -31.34 -9.79 -3.07
C ALA A 42 -31.82 -8.34 -3.30
N THR A 43 -31.08 -7.33 -2.79
CA THR A 43 -31.45 -5.91 -2.85
C THR A 43 -31.73 -5.47 -4.28
N PHE A 44 -30.84 -5.77 -5.23
CA PHE A 44 -30.95 -5.26 -6.59
C PHE A 44 -32.11 -5.88 -7.38
N THR A 45 -32.32 -7.18 -7.20
CA THR A 45 -33.49 -7.87 -7.77
C THR A 45 -34.79 -7.32 -7.18
N ALA A 46 -34.83 -7.06 -5.87
CA ALA A 46 -35.98 -6.47 -5.20
C ALA A 46 -36.28 -5.04 -5.70
N GLN A 47 -35.27 -4.18 -5.82
CA GLN A 47 -35.41 -2.82 -6.34
C GLN A 47 -35.82 -2.82 -7.81
N TYR A 48 -35.34 -3.76 -8.62
CA TYR A 48 -35.78 -3.93 -10.01
C TYR A 48 -37.28 -4.28 -10.11
N VAL A 49 -37.78 -5.16 -9.22
CA VAL A 49 -39.22 -5.46 -9.12
C VAL A 49 -40.00 -4.20 -8.75
N MET A 50 -39.58 -3.49 -7.71
CA MET A 50 -40.21 -2.23 -7.27
C MET A 50 -40.26 -1.21 -8.41
N PHE A 51 -39.16 -1.07 -9.16
CA PHE A 51 -39.05 -0.13 -10.26
C PHE A 51 -40.01 -0.46 -11.41
N LYS A 52 -40.02 -1.71 -11.90
CA LYS A 52 -40.94 -2.11 -12.97
C LYS A 52 -42.40 -2.00 -12.54
N TYR A 53 -42.69 -2.30 -11.27
CA TYR A 53 -44.04 -2.13 -10.72
C TYR A 53 -44.47 -0.65 -10.68
N ALA A 54 -43.57 0.23 -10.23
CA ALA A 54 -43.87 1.64 -10.02
C ALA A 54 -44.05 2.45 -11.31
N ILE A 55 -43.33 2.09 -12.39
CA ILE A 55 -43.28 2.87 -13.62
C ILE A 55 -44.30 2.38 -14.66
N PRO A 56 -45.32 3.20 -15.01
CA PRO A 56 -46.29 2.82 -16.03
C PRO A 56 -45.63 2.52 -17.38
N GLY A 57 -45.98 1.38 -17.98
CA GLY A 57 -45.42 0.91 -19.25
C GLY A 57 -44.26 -0.07 -19.13
N LEU A 58 -43.74 -0.31 -17.92
CA LEU A 58 -42.89 -1.46 -17.62
C LEU A 58 -43.76 -2.58 -17.04
N SER A 59 -43.59 -3.83 -17.51
CA SER A 59 -44.41 -4.97 -17.06
C SER A 59 -43.56 -5.99 -16.30
N LEU A 60 -44.15 -6.51 -15.22
CA LEU A 60 -43.64 -7.66 -14.47
C LEU A 60 -44.21 -9.00 -14.95
N GLU A 61 -45.25 -9.01 -15.79
CA GLU A 61 -45.99 -10.22 -16.15
C GLU A 61 -45.09 -11.29 -16.78
N ALA A 62 -44.13 -10.88 -17.62
CA ALA A 62 -43.25 -11.81 -18.32
C ALA A 62 -42.18 -12.45 -17.41
N ASP A 63 -41.73 -11.73 -16.38
CA ASP A 63 -40.60 -12.14 -15.53
C ASP A 63 -41.03 -12.55 -14.11
N GLY A 64 -42.30 -12.35 -13.74
CA GLY A 64 -42.76 -12.43 -12.35
C GLY A 64 -42.49 -13.78 -11.69
N ASP A 65 -42.77 -14.88 -12.38
CA ASP A 65 -42.56 -16.23 -11.87
C ASP A 65 -41.06 -16.56 -11.68
N VAL A 66 -40.21 -16.15 -12.63
CA VAL A 66 -38.76 -16.42 -12.56
C VAL A 66 -38.06 -15.53 -11.53
N LEU A 67 -38.53 -14.29 -11.32
CA LEU A 67 -38.05 -13.41 -10.24
C LEU A 67 -38.47 -13.94 -8.87
N ARG A 68 -39.74 -14.35 -8.72
CA ARG A 68 -40.26 -14.96 -7.49
C ARG A 68 -39.49 -16.23 -7.12
N LYS A 69 -39.24 -17.09 -8.10
CA LYS A 69 -38.47 -18.33 -7.92
C LYS A 69 -37.06 -18.05 -7.37
N TRP A 70 -36.37 -17.04 -7.91
CA TRP A 70 -35.03 -16.69 -7.44
C TRP A 70 -35.04 -16.11 -6.03
N LEU A 71 -35.96 -15.18 -5.72
CA LEU A 71 -36.07 -14.58 -4.38
C LEU A 71 -36.30 -15.64 -3.31
N PHE A 72 -37.12 -16.65 -3.56
CA PHE A 72 -37.28 -17.78 -2.64
C PHE A 72 -36.07 -18.71 -2.58
N ALA A 73 -35.33 -18.87 -3.68
CA ALA A 73 -34.12 -19.69 -3.71
C ALA A 73 -32.96 -19.07 -2.93
N ASP A 74 -32.94 -17.75 -2.79
CA ASP A 74 -31.94 -16.98 -2.04
C ASP A 74 -32.30 -16.81 -0.55
N GLN A 75 -33.53 -17.13 -0.15
CA GLN A 75 -34.00 -16.98 1.22
C GLN A 75 -33.33 -17.99 2.17
N SER A 76 -32.85 -17.51 3.31
CA SER A 76 -32.32 -18.32 4.41
C SER A 76 -33.40 -19.15 5.12
N GLU A 77 -32.99 -20.18 5.85
CA GLU A 77 -33.90 -21.06 6.60
C GLU A 77 -34.76 -20.31 7.63
N ASP A 78 -34.18 -19.30 8.30
CA ASP A 78 -34.86 -18.42 9.26
C ASP A 78 -35.84 -17.43 8.61
N GLY A 79 -35.94 -17.42 7.28
CA GLY A 79 -36.79 -16.54 6.49
C GLY A 79 -36.16 -15.20 6.11
N SER A 80 -34.94 -14.92 6.55
CA SER A 80 -34.22 -13.69 6.19
C SER A 80 -33.52 -13.78 4.84
N TRP A 81 -33.03 -12.64 4.34
CA TRP A 81 -32.05 -12.57 3.26
C TRP A 81 -30.76 -11.94 3.80
N ALA A 82 -29.63 -12.60 3.57
CA ALA A 82 -28.31 -12.15 4.02
C ALA A 82 -27.63 -11.25 2.98
N ALA A 83 -26.64 -10.46 3.41
CA ALA A 83 -25.82 -9.64 2.51
C ALA A 83 -24.80 -10.46 1.69
N ALA A 84 -24.49 -11.67 2.17
CA ALA A 84 -23.63 -12.65 1.50
C ALA A 84 -23.92 -14.05 2.06
N PRO A 85 -23.57 -15.13 1.33
CA PRO A 85 -23.65 -16.48 1.85
C PRO A 85 -22.87 -16.65 3.17
N GLY A 86 -23.49 -17.32 4.15
CA GLY A 86 -22.88 -17.59 5.46
C GLY A 86 -22.90 -16.43 6.45
N LEU A 87 -23.42 -15.25 6.06
CA LEU A 87 -23.68 -14.15 6.99
C LEU A 87 -25.07 -14.24 7.62
N PRO A 88 -25.28 -13.63 8.81
CA PRO A 88 -26.62 -13.44 9.37
C PRO A 88 -27.53 -12.65 8.42
N GLY A 89 -28.84 -12.81 8.60
CA GLY A 89 -29.85 -12.05 7.88
C GLY A 89 -29.65 -10.53 7.98
N SER A 90 -29.85 -9.84 6.86
CA SER A 90 -29.86 -8.38 6.78
C SER A 90 -31.29 -7.87 6.87
N LEU A 91 -31.57 -7.02 7.86
CA LEU A 91 -32.89 -6.39 8.03
C LEU A 91 -33.33 -5.67 6.74
N SER A 92 -32.46 -4.86 6.17
CA SER A 92 -32.78 -4.03 5.01
C SER A 92 -33.02 -4.86 3.76
N THR A 93 -32.15 -5.84 3.50
CA THR A 93 -32.30 -6.77 2.37
C THR A 93 -33.58 -7.61 2.50
N THR A 94 -33.90 -8.06 3.72
CA THR A 94 -35.13 -8.84 4.00
C THR A 94 -36.39 -8.02 3.77
N VAL A 95 -36.43 -6.76 4.23
CA VAL A 95 -37.59 -5.87 4.01
C VAL A 95 -37.79 -5.59 2.51
N GLU A 96 -36.71 -5.34 1.76
CA GLU A 96 -36.80 -5.11 0.32
C GLU A 96 -37.28 -6.36 -0.43
N ALA A 97 -36.73 -7.54 -0.12
CA ALA A 97 -37.16 -8.81 -0.71
C ALA A 97 -38.62 -9.15 -0.36
N TYR A 98 -39.04 -8.89 0.89
CA TYR A 98 -40.43 -9.06 1.32
C TYR A 98 -41.40 -8.20 0.50
N LEU A 99 -41.10 -6.90 0.35
CA LEU A 99 -41.93 -6.02 -0.48
C LEU A 99 -41.95 -6.49 -1.94
N ALA A 100 -40.81 -6.87 -2.51
CA ALA A 100 -40.76 -7.37 -3.88
C ALA A 100 -41.64 -8.62 -4.07
N LEU A 101 -41.61 -9.58 -3.13
CA LEU A 101 -42.49 -10.75 -3.18
C LEU A 101 -43.97 -10.38 -3.05
N ARG A 102 -44.31 -9.41 -2.20
CA ARG A 102 -45.69 -8.88 -2.08
C ARG A 102 -46.17 -8.22 -3.37
N LEU A 103 -45.30 -7.52 -4.08
CA LEU A 103 -45.58 -6.93 -5.41
C LEU A 103 -45.70 -7.98 -6.51
N LEU A 104 -45.08 -9.15 -6.32
CA LEU A 104 -45.20 -10.33 -7.16
C LEU A 104 -46.32 -11.27 -6.69
N ASP A 105 -47.40 -10.74 -6.10
CA ASP A 105 -48.60 -11.47 -5.68
C ASP A 105 -48.40 -12.63 -4.68
N VAL A 106 -47.32 -12.63 -3.90
CA VAL A 106 -47.15 -13.57 -2.78
C VAL A 106 -47.91 -13.06 -1.56
N PRO A 107 -48.84 -13.83 -0.95
CA PRO A 107 -49.59 -13.36 0.22
C PRO A 107 -48.72 -13.33 1.49
N ALA A 108 -49.04 -12.40 2.40
CA ALA A 108 -48.37 -12.27 3.70
C ALA A 108 -48.46 -13.55 4.57
N SER A 109 -49.52 -14.35 4.37
CA SER A 109 -49.75 -15.62 5.06
C SER A 109 -48.96 -16.80 4.49
N HIS A 110 -48.13 -16.58 3.46
CA HIS A 110 -47.28 -17.64 2.94
C HIS A 110 -46.22 -18.00 4.01
N PRO A 111 -45.95 -19.28 4.31
CA PRO A 111 -45.07 -19.66 5.43
C PRO A 111 -43.67 -19.05 5.39
N ALA A 112 -43.11 -18.87 4.18
CA ALA A 112 -41.83 -18.18 4.00
C ALA A 112 -41.88 -16.68 4.34
N MET A 113 -43.02 -16.03 4.09
CA MET A 113 -43.25 -14.62 4.41
C MET A 113 -43.48 -14.43 5.92
N GLU A 114 -44.15 -15.37 6.59
CA GLU A 114 -44.31 -15.34 8.05
C GLU A 114 -42.95 -15.39 8.76
N ARG A 115 -42.05 -16.29 8.34
CA ARG A 115 -40.69 -16.35 8.88
C ARG A 115 -39.91 -15.05 8.64
N ALA A 116 -40.00 -14.50 7.42
CA ALA A 116 -39.37 -13.23 7.09
C ALA A 116 -39.89 -12.07 7.95
N ARG A 117 -41.21 -12.00 8.18
CA ARG A 117 -41.85 -11.02 9.07
C ARG A 117 -41.33 -11.19 10.50
N ASP A 118 -41.34 -12.41 11.03
CA ASP A 118 -40.92 -12.68 12.40
C ASP A 118 -39.44 -12.31 12.62
N PHE A 119 -38.58 -12.58 11.62
CA PHE A 119 -37.21 -12.09 11.59
C PHE A 119 -37.15 -10.55 11.63
N VAL A 120 -37.86 -9.85 10.75
CA VAL A 120 -37.87 -8.37 10.70
C VAL A 120 -38.30 -7.77 12.04
N LEU A 121 -39.35 -8.31 12.66
CA LEU A 121 -39.83 -7.85 13.96
C LEU A 121 -38.78 -8.11 15.06
N SER A 122 -38.09 -9.25 15.02
CA SER A 122 -37.00 -9.56 15.96
C SER A 122 -35.81 -8.60 15.89
N GLN A 123 -35.58 -7.98 14.72
CA GLN A 123 -34.50 -7.02 14.47
C GLN A 123 -34.90 -5.55 14.74
N GLY A 124 -36.03 -5.32 15.41
CA GLY A 124 -36.52 -3.97 15.73
C GLY A 124 -37.50 -3.40 14.70
N GLY A 125 -37.96 -4.22 13.76
CA GLY A 125 -38.92 -3.85 12.73
C GLY A 125 -38.34 -2.97 11.63
N VAL A 126 -39.18 -2.65 10.64
CA VAL A 126 -38.80 -1.85 9.47
C VAL A 126 -38.30 -0.44 9.82
N ALA A 127 -38.64 0.08 11.01
CA ALA A 127 -38.13 1.34 11.58
C ALA A 127 -36.59 1.42 11.63
N GLN A 128 -35.89 0.28 11.71
CA GLN A 128 -34.43 0.20 11.77
C GLN A 128 -33.76 0.02 10.40
N ALA A 129 -34.52 0.04 9.30
CA ALA A 129 -33.96 -0.11 7.96
C ALA A 129 -32.97 1.01 7.59
N ARG A 130 -31.99 0.69 6.73
CA ARG A 130 -30.96 1.64 6.25
C ARG A 130 -31.56 2.73 5.35
N PHE A 131 -30.80 3.79 5.12
CA PHE A 131 -31.22 4.95 4.34
C PHE A 131 -31.83 4.60 2.97
N PHE A 132 -31.15 3.78 2.16
CA PHE A 132 -31.64 3.42 0.82
C PHE A 132 -32.98 2.68 0.87
N THR A 133 -33.14 1.75 1.81
CA THR A 133 -34.40 1.02 2.00
C THR A 133 -35.53 1.99 2.38
N ARG A 134 -35.29 2.92 3.31
CA ARG A 134 -36.27 3.95 3.66
C ARG A 134 -36.63 4.84 2.48
N LEU A 135 -35.66 5.23 1.65
CA LEU A 135 -35.87 6.03 0.44
C LEU A 135 -36.82 5.31 -0.54
N TYR A 136 -36.59 4.02 -0.80
CA TYR A 136 -37.44 3.23 -1.68
C TYR A 136 -38.83 3.00 -1.09
N LEU A 137 -38.93 2.68 0.20
CA LEU A 137 -40.22 2.53 0.88
C LEU A 137 -41.02 3.84 0.93
N ALA A 138 -40.36 4.99 1.08
CA ALA A 138 -41.00 6.30 1.01
C ALA A 138 -41.65 6.55 -0.36
N SER A 139 -41.07 6.00 -1.43
CA SER A 139 -41.66 6.07 -2.77
C SER A 139 -42.98 5.30 -2.93
N PHE A 140 -43.37 4.48 -1.95
CA PHE A 140 -44.65 3.77 -1.91
C PHE A 140 -45.55 4.22 -0.76
N GLY A 141 -45.20 5.31 -0.06
CA GLY A 141 -45.95 5.79 1.11
C GLY A 141 -45.81 4.89 2.35
N LEU A 142 -44.86 3.95 2.35
CA LEU A 142 -44.58 3.06 3.49
C LEU A 142 -43.66 3.74 4.53
N TYR A 143 -43.06 4.86 4.15
CA TYR A 143 -42.33 5.79 5.01
C TYR A 143 -42.74 7.21 4.65
N HIS A 144 -42.81 8.10 5.63
CA HIS A 144 -43.05 9.50 5.33
C HIS A 144 -41.78 10.17 4.77
N TRP A 145 -41.90 10.95 3.69
CA TRP A 145 -40.74 11.64 3.07
C TRP A 145 -40.03 12.62 4.00
N SER A 146 -40.65 13.05 5.11
CA SER A 146 -39.97 13.85 6.15
C SER A 146 -38.93 13.06 6.96
N ALA A 147 -39.04 11.73 6.99
CA ALA A 147 -38.08 10.86 7.66
C ALA A 147 -36.78 10.70 6.86
N ILE A 148 -36.78 11.10 5.59
CA ILE A 148 -35.62 11.06 4.70
C ILE A 148 -34.84 12.39 4.81
N PRO A 149 -33.53 12.36 5.08
CA PRO A 149 -32.68 13.56 5.10
C PRO A 149 -32.86 14.47 3.88
N GLN A 150 -32.73 15.78 4.10
CA GLN A 150 -32.78 16.79 3.06
C GLN A 150 -31.51 16.73 2.22
N MET A 151 -31.69 16.59 0.91
CA MET A 151 -30.61 16.58 -0.08
C MET A 151 -30.91 17.65 -1.14
N PRO A 152 -30.52 18.91 -0.92
CA PRO A 152 -30.86 20.01 -1.83
C PRO A 152 -30.10 19.86 -3.15
N ALA A 153 -30.81 19.99 -4.27
CA ALA A 153 -30.23 19.94 -5.61
C ALA A 153 -29.15 21.03 -5.82
N GLU A 154 -29.24 22.14 -5.09
CA GLU A 154 -28.28 23.25 -5.13
C GLU A 154 -26.84 22.84 -4.82
N LEU A 155 -26.62 21.67 -4.20
CA LEU A 155 -25.28 21.13 -3.98
C LEU A 155 -24.45 21.01 -5.29
N ILE A 156 -25.10 20.74 -6.43
CA ILE A 156 -24.41 20.66 -7.73
C ILE A 156 -23.88 22.01 -8.23
N LEU A 157 -24.40 23.12 -7.71
CA LEU A 157 -23.97 24.46 -8.08
C LEU A 157 -22.71 24.91 -7.29
N MET A 158 -22.29 24.11 -6.32
CA MET A 158 -21.11 24.43 -5.50
C MET A 158 -19.83 24.33 -6.34
N PRO A 159 -18.98 25.37 -6.34
CA PRO A 159 -17.74 25.35 -7.10
C PRO A 159 -16.74 24.35 -6.50
N THR A 160 -15.82 23.84 -7.32
CA THR A 160 -14.84 22.81 -6.94
C THR A 160 -13.88 23.23 -5.81
N TRP A 161 -13.67 24.55 -5.60
CA TRP A 161 -12.88 25.05 -4.48
C TRP A 161 -13.62 25.06 -3.13
N ALA A 162 -14.96 24.90 -3.13
CA ALA A 162 -15.74 24.90 -1.91
C ALA A 162 -15.53 23.60 -1.12
N THR A 163 -15.59 23.67 0.21
CA THR A 163 -15.38 22.53 1.10
C THR A 163 -16.45 21.44 0.95
N LEU A 164 -17.68 21.83 0.65
CA LEU A 164 -18.78 20.93 0.33
C LEU A 164 -19.15 21.13 -1.14
N ASN A 165 -18.60 20.28 -2.01
CA ASN A 165 -18.93 20.21 -3.42
C ASN A 165 -19.06 18.73 -3.83
N VAL A 166 -19.58 18.45 -5.01
CA VAL A 166 -19.82 17.04 -5.40
C VAL A 166 -18.52 16.26 -5.60
N TYR A 167 -17.43 16.90 -6.03
CA TYR A 167 -16.13 16.26 -6.33
C TYR A 167 -15.25 15.94 -5.12
N VAL A 168 -15.69 16.30 -3.90
CA VAL A 168 -15.08 15.74 -2.67
C VAL A 168 -15.67 14.38 -2.28
N LEU A 169 -16.77 13.98 -2.92
CA LEU A 169 -17.31 12.63 -2.82
C LEU A 169 -16.64 11.74 -3.85
N SER A 170 -16.46 10.46 -3.52
CA SER A 170 -16.02 9.45 -4.49
C SER A 170 -16.98 9.38 -5.68
N TYR A 171 -16.52 8.89 -6.83
CA TYR A 171 -17.38 8.82 -8.01
C TYR A 171 -18.66 8.01 -7.77
N TRP A 172 -18.60 6.88 -7.05
CA TRP A 172 -19.79 6.07 -6.77
C TRP A 172 -20.80 6.83 -5.91
N ALA A 173 -20.32 7.60 -4.93
CA ALA A 173 -21.18 8.45 -4.10
C ALA A 173 -21.78 9.59 -4.95
N ARG A 174 -21.02 10.18 -5.88
CA ARG A 174 -21.52 11.19 -6.82
C ARG A 174 -22.60 10.64 -7.75
N CYS A 175 -22.31 9.54 -8.44
CA CYS A 175 -23.23 8.90 -9.38
C CYS A 175 -24.53 8.47 -8.70
N THR A 176 -24.48 8.14 -7.41
CA THR A 176 -25.67 7.81 -6.61
C THR A 176 -26.40 9.08 -6.14
N LEU A 177 -25.66 10.09 -5.66
CA LEU A 177 -26.24 11.28 -5.04
C LEU A 177 -26.96 12.17 -6.05
N ILE A 178 -26.35 12.45 -7.21
CA ILE A 178 -26.92 13.38 -8.21
C ILE A 178 -28.37 13.02 -8.62
N PRO A 179 -28.68 11.79 -9.04
CA PRO A 179 -30.06 11.41 -9.33
C PRO A 179 -30.96 11.44 -8.08
N MET A 180 -30.42 11.10 -6.90
CA MET A 180 -31.17 11.20 -5.64
C MET A 180 -31.56 12.63 -5.28
N LEU A 181 -30.77 13.65 -5.65
CA LEU A 181 -31.16 15.06 -5.46
C LEU A 181 -32.47 15.39 -6.22
N ILE A 182 -32.66 14.78 -7.40
CA ILE A 182 -33.87 14.93 -8.21
C ILE A 182 -35.02 14.13 -7.58
N ILE A 183 -34.79 12.85 -7.24
CA ILE A 183 -35.81 12.00 -6.60
C ILE A 183 -36.33 12.66 -5.31
N ARG A 184 -35.43 13.17 -4.48
CA ARG A 184 -35.74 13.89 -3.23
C ARG A 184 -36.47 15.21 -3.47
N HIS A 185 -36.27 15.85 -4.62
CA HIS A 185 -37.03 17.04 -4.98
C HIS A 185 -38.50 16.71 -5.25
N HIS A 186 -38.77 15.66 -6.03
CA HIS A 186 -40.11 15.26 -6.45
C HIS A 186 -40.91 14.51 -5.39
N GLU A 187 -40.25 13.73 -4.52
CA GLU A 187 -40.92 12.92 -3.48
C GLU A 187 -42.09 12.08 -4.04
N PRO A 188 -41.85 11.23 -5.07
CA PRO A 188 -42.93 10.46 -5.67
C PRO A 188 -43.58 9.51 -4.67
N VAL A 189 -44.87 9.22 -4.85
CA VAL A 189 -45.60 8.17 -4.13
C VAL A 189 -46.36 7.34 -5.18
N TYR A 190 -45.99 6.07 -5.31
CA TYR A 190 -46.58 5.10 -6.22
C TYR A 190 -47.68 4.32 -5.51
N SER A 191 -48.71 3.92 -6.26
CA SER A 191 -49.81 3.12 -5.72
C SER A 191 -49.36 1.69 -5.46
N LEU A 192 -49.82 1.10 -4.35
CA LEU A 192 -49.64 -0.32 -4.02
C LEU A 192 -50.93 -1.10 -4.34
N PRO A 193 -50.97 -2.44 -4.18
CA PRO A 193 -52.19 -3.22 -4.47
C PRO A 193 -53.42 -2.80 -3.66
N ASN A 194 -53.24 -2.19 -2.48
CA ASN A 194 -54.31 -1.61 -1.66
C ASN A 194 -54.68 -0.16 -2.05
N GLY A 195 -54.07 0.39 -3.10
CA GLY A 195 -54.35 1.72 -3.63
C GLY A 195 -53.26 2.76 -3.34
N TYR A 196 -53.55 4.01 -3.71
CA TYR A 196 -52.69 5.15 -3.44
C TYR A 196 -52.91 5.67 -2.01
N SER A 197 -51.84 5.75 -1.22
CA SER A 197 -51.84 6.43 0.09
C SER A 197 -50.44 6.95 0.41
N PRO A 198 -50.27 8.22 0.85
CA PRO A 198 -49.01 8.74 1.38
C PRO A 198 -48.59 8.12 2.72
N ASP A 199 -49.55 7.56 3.47
CA ASP A 199 -49.37 6.85 4.74
C ASP A 199 -49.95 5.44 4.57
N ASN A 200 -49.33 4.64 3.71
CA ASN A 200 -49.85 3.35 3.29
C ASN A 200 -49.64 2.26 4.37
N ASP A 201 -50.64 1.38 4.56
CA ASP A 201 -50.67 0.31 5.56
C ASP A 201 -50.27 -1.07 5.02
N PHE A 202 -49.83 -1.17 3.76
CA PHE A 202 -49.61 -2.45 3.06
C PHE A 202 -48.55 -3.37 3.70
N LEU A 203 -47.61 -2.82 4.48
CA LEU A 203 -46.58 -3.56 5.22
C LEU A 203 -46.63 -3.32 6.74
N ASP A 204 -47.80 -2.98 7.29
CA ASP A 204 -47.94 -2.69 8.73
C ASP A 204 -47.52 -3.85 9.63
N GLU A 205 -47.61 -5.08 9.14
CA GLU A 205 -47.14 -6.27 9.83
C GLU A 205 -45.62 -6.34 10.05
N LEU A 206 -44.83 -5.49 9.38
CA LEU A 206 -43.37 -5.39 9.59
C LEU A 206 -42.98 -4.31 10.61
N TRP A 207 -43.94 -3.53 11.10
CA TRP A 207 -43.73 -2.49 12.10
C TRP A 207 -43.96 -3.04 13.52
N LEU A 208 -43.11 -2.63 14.47
CA LEU A 208 -43.39 -2.84 15.89
C LEU A 208 -44.50 -1.91 16.39
N ASP A 209 -44.51 -0.67 15.90
CA ASP A 209 -45.56 0.31 16.13
C ASP A 209 -46.00 0.90 14.77
N PRO A 210 -47.06 0.37 14.15
CA PRO A 210 -47.57 0.89 12.88
C PRO A 210 -48.27 2.25 13.02
N SER A 211 -48.54 2.73 14.25
CA SER A 211 -49.25 3.99 14.48
C SER A 211 -48.37 5.24 14.33
N ASP A 212 -47.05 5.11 14.51
CA ASP A 212 -46.06 6.18 14.28
C ASP A 212 -44.94 5.72 13.33
N LYS A 213 -45.12 6.02 12.04
CA LYS A 213 -44.15 5.73 10.98
C LYS A 213 -43.14 6.86 10.75
N ASN A 214 -43.23 7.96 11.51
CA ASN A 214 -42.37 9.13 11.33
C ASN A 214 -41.10 9.01 12.17
N VAL A 215 -40.25 8.04 11.82
CA VAL A 215 -39.01 7.75 12.55
C VAL A 215 -37.87 8.63 12.01
N PRO A 216 -37.38 9.63 12.78
CA PRO A 216 -36.29 10.48 12.32
C PRO A 216 -35.02 9.65 12.08
N PHE A 217 -34.33 9.91 10.98
CA PHE A 217 -33.09 9.21 10.66
C PHE A 217 -31.91 9.63 11.57
N ALA A 218 -31.84 10.92 11.90
CA ALA A 218 -30.77 11.47 12.73
C ALA A 218 -31.15 11.48 14.22
N PRO A 219 -30.18 11.22 15.13
CA PRO A 219 -30.43 11.33 16.56
C PRO A 219 -30.80 12.78 16.97
N PRO A 220 -31.47 12.96 18.11
CA PRO A 220 -31.78 14.27 18.67
C PRO A 220 -30.53 15.15 18.79
N LEU A 221 -30.70 16.46 18.52
CA LEU A 221 -29.58 17.42 18.60
C LEU A 221 -29.04 17.54 20.04
N TRP A 222 -29.90 17.30 21.02
CA TRP A 222 -29.53 17.34 22.43
C TRP A 222 -28.59 16.19 22.79
N ASP A 223 -28.86 14.98 22.28
CA ASP A 223 -28.02 13.81 22.53
C ASP A 223 -26.62 13.98 21.90
N LEU A 224 -26.55 14.56 20.70
CA LEU A 224 -25.26 14.89 20.06
C LEU A 224 -24.50 16.04 20.73
N PHE A 225 -25.17 16.89 21.52
CA PHE A 225 -24.56 18.02 22.21
C PHE A 225 -24.15 17.70 23.66
N CYS A 226 -24.97 16.93 24.37
CA CYS A 226 -24.83 16.64 25.79
C CYS A 226 -24.51 15.17 26.11
N GLY A 227 -24.78 14.23 25.20
CA GLY A 227 -24.59 12.78 25.40
C GLY A 227 -23.13 12.33 25.35
N GLU A 228 -22.92 11.01 25.31
CA GLU A 228 -21.59 10.38 25.26
C GLU A 228 -20.94 10.52 23.87
N ASP A 229 -21.74 10.52 22.78
CA ASP A 229 -21.32 10.69 21.38
C ASP A 229 -21.22 12.16 20.93
N ARG A 230 -20.43 12.98 21.65
CA ARG A 230 -20.24 14.40 21.29
C ARG A 230 -19.38 14.55 20.04
N ASP A 231 -20.03 14.76 18.91
CA ASP A 231 -19.36 15.07 17.64
C ASP A 231 -19.89 16.35 17.02
N ALA A 232 -19.07 17.41 17.07
CA ALA A 232 -19.43 18.74 16.57
C ALA A 232 -19.74 18.77 15.07
N ILE A 233 -19.10 17.91 14.27
CA ILE A 233 -19.33 17.85 12.82
C ILE A 233 -20.65 17.12 12.54
N LYS A 234 -20.90 15.99 13.22
CA LYS A 234 -22.19 15.28 13.14
C LYS A 234 -23.34 16.19 13.57
N TRP A 235 -23.15 16.92 14.68
CA TRP A 235 -24.11 17.92 15.14
C TRP A 235 -24.38 18.99 14.08
N LEU A 236 -23.34 19.53 13.43
CA LEU A 236 -23.49 20.55 12.38
C LEU A 236 -24.30 20.01 11.20
N PHE A 237 -24.06 18.78 10.75
CA PHE A 237 -24.84 18.17 9.67
C PHE A 237 -26.29 17.95 10.06
N VAL A 238 -26.57 17.41 11.26
CA VAL A 238 -27.94 17.21 11.75
C VAL A 238 -28.67 18.54 11.95
N ALA A 239 -27.97 19.57 12.44
CA ALA A 239 -28.53 20.90 12.59
C ALA A 239 -28.83 21.54 11.22
N GLY A 240 -27.92 21.37 10.26
CA GLY A 240 -28.08 21.80 8.88
C GLY A 240 -29.27 21.12 8.21
N ASP A 241 -29.41 19.80 8.35
CA ASP A 241 -30.54 19.03 7.84
C ASP A 241 -31.88 19.51 8.43
N LYS A 242 -31.95 19.71 9.76
CA LYS A 242 -33.15 20.26 10.41
C LYS A 242 -33.48 21.68 9.95
N LEU A 243 -32.48 22.52 9.74
CA LEU A 243 -32.66 23.86 9.20
C LEU A 243 -33.20 23.81 7.77
N LEU A 244 -32.59 22.97 6.91
CA LEU A 244 -33.04 22.73 5.54
C LEU A 244 -34.49 22.23 5.54
N SER A 245 -34.85 21.30 6.42
CA SER A 245 -36.21 20.78 6.55
C SER A 245 -37.21 21.89 6.91
N ARG A 246 -36.87 22.76 7.87
CA ARG A 246 -37.70 23.91 8.27
C ARG A 246 -37.93 24.92 7.16
N ILE A 247 -36.99 25.11 6.25
CA ILE A 247 -37.12 26.01 5.09
C ILE A 247 -37.66 25.29 3.84
N GLY A 248 -38.21 24.08 4.00
CA GLY A 248 -38.78 23.30 2.90
C GLY A 248 -37.74 22.79 1.90
N GLY A 249 -36.54 22.46 2.38
CA GLY A 249 -35.46 21.87 1.61
C GLY A 249 -34.94 22.75 0.48
N LEU A 250 -35.18 24.07 0.54
CA LEU A 250 -34.93 25.05 -0.55
C LEU A 250 -35.74 24.80 -1.84
N LYS A 251 -36.77 23.94 -1.82
CA LYS A 251 -37.54 23.55 -3.02
C LYS A 251 -38.19 24.73 -3.75
N LYS A 252 -38.54 25.79 -3.02
CA LYS A 252 -39.14 27.03 -3.57
C LYS A 252 -38.10 28.11 -3.89
N GLY A 253 -36.81 27.80 -3.75
CA GLY A 253 -35.73 28.74 -4.01
C GLY A 253 -35.60 29.10 -5.50
N PRO A 254 -35.16 30.32 -5.84
CA PRO A 254 -35.04 30.76 -7.23
C PRO A 254 -34.00 29.96 -8.04
N GLN A 255 -33.02 29.36 -7.37
CA GLN A 255 -31.96 28.57 -7.99
C GLN A 255 -32.35 27.10 -8.24
N ARG A 256 -33.48 26.62 -7.68
CA ARG A 256 -33.87 25.20 -7.75
C ARG A 256 -33.99 24.69 -9.18
N ARG A 257 -34.59 25.49 -10.07
CA ARG A 257 -34.74 25.13 -11.48
C ARG A 257 -33.39 24.97 -12.17
N LEU A 258 -32.45 25.88 -11.91
CA LEU A 258 -31.09 25.81 -12.45
C LEU A 258 -30.34 24.60 -11.90
N ALA A 259 -30.46 24.32 -10.60
CA ALA A 259 -29.84 23.17 -9.96
C ALA A 259 -30.33 21.84 -10.56
N ARG A 260 -31.65 21.69 -10.73
CA ARG A 260 -32.24 20.51 -11.40
C ARG A 260 -31.74 20.35 -12.84
N GLN A 261 -31.73 21.43 -13.61
CA GLN A 261 -31.21 21.40 -14.98
C GLN A 261 -29.75 20.96 -14.99
N ARG A 262 -28.91 21.47 -14.08
CA ARG A 262 -27.51 21.04 -13.96
C ARG A 262 -27.37 19.57 -13.58
N CYS A 263 -28.24 19.03 -12.72
CA CYS A 263 -28.23 17.59 -12.44
C CYS A 263 -28.55 16.78 -13.70
N ILE A 264 -29.52 17.23 -14.51
CA ILE A 264 -29.87 16.55 -15.76
C ILE A 264 -28.77 16.66 -16.80
N ASP A 265 -28.19 17.85 -16.98
CA ASP A 265 -27.04 18.03 -17.86
C ASP A 265 -25.89 17.11 -17.43
N TRP A 266 -25.58 17.04 -16.12
CA TRP A 266 -24.55 16.17 -15.56
C TRP A 266 -24.81 14.69 -15.87
N LEU A 267 -26.05 14.22 -15.73
CA LEU A 267 -26.44 12.85 -16.05
C LEU A 267 -26.31 12.57 -17.56
N LEU A 268 -26.81 13.46 -18.42
CA LEU A 268 -26.78 13.26 -19.86
C LEU A 268 -25.35 13.33 -20.44
N GLU A 269 -24.48 14.16 -19.86
CA GLU A 269 -23.06 14.26 -20.24
C GLU A 269 -22.25 13.00 -19.91
N ARG A 270 -22.69 12.22 -18.92
CA ARG A 270 -21.96 11.04 -18.40
C ARG A 270 -22.62 9.70 -18.75
N GLN A 271 -23.68 9.74 -19.55
CA GLN A 271 -24.26 8.52 -20.10
C GLN A 271 -23.35 8.01 -21.22
N GLU A 272 -22.93 6.76 -21.13
CA GLU A 272 -22.21 6.09 -22.20
C GLU A 272 -23.13 5.87 -23.42
N ASP A 273 -22.56 5.71 -24.62
CA ASP A 273 -23.33 5.54 -25.85
C ASP A 273 -24.29 4.33 -25.83
N GLN A 274 -23.93 3.31 -25.03
CA GLN A 274 -24.68 2.07 -24.83
C GLN A 274 -25.78 2.21 -23.75
N GLY A 275 -25.83 3.35 -23.07
CA GLY A 275 -26.85 3.70 -22.08
C GLY A 275 -26.42 3.59 -20.62
N ASP A 276 -25.20 3.10 -20.37
CA ASP A 276 -24.66 2.90 -19.02
C ASP A 276 -24.33 4.23 -18.32
N TRP A 277 -24.38 4.24 -17.00
CA TRP A 277 -23.87 5.31 -16.15
C TRP A 277 -22.91 4.73 -15.11
N GLY A 278 -21.86 5.47 -14.75
CA GLY A 278 -20.97 5.11 -13.65
C GLY A 278 -20.31 3.74 -13.81
N GLY A 279 -20.00 3.34 -15.05
CA GLY A 279 -19.48 2.01 -15.34
C GLY A 279 -20.52 0.90 -15.41
N GLY A 280 -21.81 1.22 -15.53
CA GLY A 280 -22.83 0.21 -15.80
C GLY A 280 -23.26 -0.59 -14.56
N ALA A 281 -23.03 -0.07 -13.35
CA ALA A 281 -23.57 -0.68 -12.14
C ALA A 281 -25.05 -0.33 -11.94
N PHE A 282 -25.82 -1.26 -11.38
CA PHE A 282 -27.25 -1.10 -11.08
C PHE A 282 -27.51 0.16 -10.25
N THR A 283 -26.67 0.41 -9.25
CA THR A 283 -26.78 1.52 -8.30
C THR A 283 -26.71 2.90 -8.94
N PHE A 284 -26.25 3.01 -10.20
CA PHE A 284 -26.15 4.27 -10.93
C PHE A 284 -27.17 4.34 -12.07
N ILE A 285 -27.32 3.25 -12.83
CA ILE A 285 -28.28 3.17 -13.94
C ILE A 285 -29.70 3.38 -13.42
N HIS A 286 -30.10 2.60 -12.40
CA HIS A 286 -31.46 2.59 -11.88
C HIS A 286 -31.93 3.99 -11.41
N PRO A 287 -31.26 4.67 -10.47
CA PRO A 287 -31.71 5.99 -10.02
C PRO A 287 -31.58 7.07 -11.10
N SER A 288 -30.65 6.94 -12.06
CA SER A 288 -30.54 7.88 -13.19
C SER A 288 -31.75 7.82 -14.10
N ILE A 289 -32.21 6.62 -14.46
CA ILE A 289 -33.46 6.45 -15.22
C ILE A 289 -34.63 7.02 -14.44
N TRP A 290 -34.74 6.69 -13.16
CA TRP A 290 -35.83 7.16 -12.30
C TRP A 290 -35.86 8.70 -12.22
N ALA A 291 -34.70 9.34 -12.05
CA ALA A 291 -34.58 10.80 -12.03
C ALA A 291 -35.00 11.44 -13.37
N LEU A 292 -34.59 10.89 -14.51
CA LEU A 292 -35.00 11.37 -15.83
C LEU A 292 -36.52 11.26 -16.03
N LEU A 293 -37.12 10.14 -15.63
CA LEU A 293 -38.57 9.94 -15.71
C LEU A 293 -39.34 10.96 -14.86
N LEU A 294 -38.89 11.23 -13.64
CA LEU A 294 -39.48 12.25 -12.76
C LEU A 294 -39.34 13.68 -13.32
N GLU A 295 -38.30 13.94 -14.09
CA GLU A 295 -38.11 15.21 -14.82
C GLU A 295 -38.95 15.30 -16.12
N GLY A 296 -39.78 14.29 -16.40
CA GLY A 296 -40.73 14.30 -17.50
C GLY A 296 -40.20 13.74 -18.82
N PHE A 297 -39.05 13.06 -18.80
CA PHE A 297 -38.54 12.36 -19.98
C PHE A 297 -39.42 11.13 -20.27
N PRO A 298 -39.96 10.95 -21.49
CA PRO A 298 -40.77 9.78 -21.81
C PRO A 298 -39.90 8.52 -21.94
N LEU A 299 -40.50 7.33 -21.77
CA LEU A 299 -39.82 6.03 -21.92
C LEU A 299 -39.10 5.86 -23.27
N GLN A 300 -39.61 6.52 -24.32
CA GLN A 300 -39.05 6.46 -25.67
C GLN A 300 -37.87 7.42 -25.89
N HIS A 301 -37.62 8.34 -24.95
CA HIS A 301 -36.48 9.25 -25.03
C HIS A 301 -35.18 8.44 -25.11
N LYS A 302 -34.25 8.84 -25.99
CA LYS A 302 -33.01 8.08 -26.26
C LYS A 302 -32.28 7.68 -24.97
N ALA A 303 -32.05 8.65 -24.07
CA ALA A 303 -31.36 8.41 -22.80
C ALA A 303 -32.06 7.37 -21.90
N VAL A 304 -33.38 7.48 -21.76
CA VAL A 304 -34.19 6.55 -20.92
C VAL A 304 -34.23 5.17 -21.54
N ARG A 305 -34.50 5.07 -22.85
CA ARG A 305 -34.54 3.80 -23.58
C ARG A 305 -33.22 3.05 -23.52
N LEU A 306 -32.10 3.75 -23.75
CA LEU A 306 -30.77 3.13 -23.65
C LEU A 306 -30.43 2.75 -22.22
N GLY A 307 -30.81 3.57 -21.24
CA GLY A 307 -30.68 3.23 -19.82
C GLY A 307 -31.42 1.95 -19.44
N LEU A 308 -32.68 1.80 -19.87
CA LEU A 308 -33.47 0.59 -19.65
C LEU A 308 -32.82 -0.63 -20.32
N GLN A 309 -32.27 -0.46 -21.53
CA GLN A 309 -31.50 -1.53 -22.19
C GLN A 309 -30.24 -1.90 -21.40
N ALA A 310 -29.55 -0.93 -20.79
CA ALA A 310 -28.41 -1.18 -19.91
C ALA A 310 -28.82 -1.91 -18.63
N LEU A 311 -29.95 -1.53 -18.03
CA LEU A 311 -30.51 -2.21 -16.86
C LEU A 311 -30.85 -3.68 -17.17
N GLU A 312 -31.46 -3.96 -18.32
CA GLU A 312 -31.76 -5.35 -18.73
C GLU A 312 -30.49 -6.18 -19.02
N ARG A 313 -29.36 -5.57 -19.42
CA ARG A 313 -28.08 -6.29 -19.56
C ARG A 313 -27.52 -6.80 -18.22
N LEU A 314 -27.97 -6.26 -17.09
CA LEU A 314 -27.59 -6.73 -15.76
C LEU A 314 -28.44 -7.92 -15.31
N ALA A 315 -29.56 -8.21 -15.98
CA ALA A 315 -30.40 -9.33 -15.60
C ALA A 315 -29.81 -10.66 -16.11
N ILE A 316 -29.63 -11.59 -15.18
CA ILE A 316 -29.16 -12.95 -15.42
C ILE A 316 -30.35 -13.89 -15.22
N THR A 317 -30.50 -14.88 -16.11
CA THR A 317 -31.51 -15.94 -15.96
C THR A 317 -30.82 -17.28 -15.98
N ASP A 318 -30.98 -18.04 -14.89
CA ASP A 318 -30.39 -19.35 -14.70
C ASP A 318 -31.43 -20.36 -14.17
N ALA A 319 -30.95 -21.55 -13.75
CA ALA A 319 -31.81 -22.60 -13.21
C ALA A 319 -32.54 -22.21 -11.91
N LYS A 320 -32.03 -21.24 -11.14
CA LYS A 320 -32.63 -20.72 -9.90
C LYS A 320 -33.66 -19.62 -10.18
N GLY A 321 -33.54 -18.89 -11.28
CA GLY A 321 -34.52 -17.91 -11.74
C GLY A 321 -33.88 -16.70 -12.42
N LYS A 322 -34.59 -15.57 -12.44
CA LYS A 322 -34.07 -14.29 -12.95
C LYS A 322 -33.61 -13.43 -11.77
N TRP A 323 -32.42 -12.85 -11.87
CA TRP A 323 -31.82 -11.99 -10.85
C TRP A 323 -30.94 -10.92 -11.49
N LEU A 324 -30.58 -9.90 -10.72
CA LEU A 324 -29.72 -8.82 -11.21
C LEU A 324 -28.35 -8.87 -10.56
N GLN A 325 -27.31 -8.87 -11.38
CA GLN A 325 -25.95 -8.60 -10.90
C GLN A 325 -25.78 -7.10 -10.63
N VAL A 326 -24.94 -6.76 -9.66
CA VAL A 326 -24.68 -5.37 -9.30
C VAL A 326 -23.87 -4.62 -10.37
N THR A 327 -22.85 -5.26 -10.93
CA THR A 327 -22.00 -4.75 -12.02
C THR A 327 -21.33 -5.93 -12.71
N PRO A 328 -21.13 -5.90 -14.05
CA PRO A 328 -20.31 -6.90 -14.74
C PRO A 328 -18.81 -6.61 -14.53
N SER A 329 -17.95 -7.62 -14.62
CA SER A 329 -16.49 -7.54 -14.37
C SER A 329 -15.56 -7.99 -15.52
N PRO A 330 -15.90 -7.74 -16.81
CA PRO A 330 -15.21 -8.37 -17.93
C PRO A 330 -13.74 -7.97 -18.08
N VAL A 331 -13.38 -6.70 -17.83
CA VAL A 331 -11.98 -6.26 -17.98
C VAL A 331 -11.13 -6.88 -16.88
N TRP A 332 -11.63 -6.84 -15.65
CA TRP A 332 -10.98 -7.43 -14.49
C TRP A 332 -10.79 -8.94 -14.61
N ASP A 333 -11.86 -9.67 -14.95
CA ASP A 333 -11.84 -11.12 -15.12
C ASP A 333 -10.88 -11.55 -16.24
N THR A 334 -10.95 -10.87 -17.38
CA THR A 334 -10.09 -11.16 -18.54
C THR A 334 -8.64 -10.92 -18.21
N THR A 335 -8.35 -9.80 -17.56
CA THR A 335 -6.97 -9.40 -17.25
C THR A 335 -6.36 -10.36 -16.25
N LEU A 336 -7.05 -10.65 -15.15
CA LEU A 336 -6.56 -11.57 -14.13
C LEU A 336 -6.43 -13.01 -14.65
N MET A 337 -7.37 -13.47 -15.47
CA MET A 337 -7.30 -14.80 -16.09
C MET A 337 -6.12 -14.90 -17.05
N ALA A 338 -5.94 -13.91 -17.93
CA ALA A 338 -4.81 -13.87 -18.86
C ALA A 338 -3.47 -13.77 -18.11
N GLU A 339 -3.41 -12.99 -17.03
CA GLU A 339 -2.23 -12.91 -16.15
C GLU A 339 -1.90 -14.28 -15.55
N ALA A 340 -2.90 -14.98 -15.01
CA ALA A 340 -2.72 -16.30 -14.39
C ALA A 340 -2.27 -17.36 -15.41
N LEU A 341 -2.79 -17.32 -16.63
CA LEU A 341 -2.37 -18.21 -17.71
C LEU A 341 -0.95 -17.89 -18.21
N CYS A 342 -0.55 -16.61 -18.21
CA CYS A 342 0.85 -16.23 -18.46
C CYS A 342 1.77 -16.78 -17.36
N ASP A 343 1.38 -16.67 -16.10
CA ASP A 343 2.11 -17.22 -14.96
C ASP A 343 2.19 -18.76 -15.01
N ALA A 344 1.22 -19.43 -15.64
CA ALA A 344 1.25 -20.86 -15.92
C ALA A 344 2.15 -21.26 -17.12
N GLY A 345 2.92 -20.32 -17.68
CA GLY A 345 3.84 -20.55 -18.80
C GLY A 345 3.20 -20.56 -20.19
N LEU A 346 1.97 -20.06 -20.34
CA LEU A 346 1.22 -20.09 -21.60
C LEU A 346 1.25 -18.77 -22.38
N SER A 347 2.17 -17.85 -22.07
CA SER A 347 2.21 -16.50 -22.66
C SER A 347 2.29 -16.45 -24.20
N SER A 348 2.75 -17.53 -24.84
CA SER A 348 2.86 -17.68 -26.30
C SER A 348 1.62 -18.29 -26.97
N ASP A 349 0.60 -18.71 -26.20
CA ASP A 349 -0.63 -19.27 -26.75
C ASP A 349 -1.40 -18.20 -27.54
N ALA A 350 -1.81 -18.54 -28.77
CA ALA A 350 -2.49 -17.62 -29.67
C ALA A 350 -3.79 -17.05 -29.09
N ARG A 351 -4.47 -17.78 -28.18
CA ARG A 351 -5.69 -17.32 -27.51
C ARG A 351 -5.43 -16.16 -26.54
N LEU A 352 -4.24 -16.08 -25.96
CA LEU A 352 -3.85 -14.92 -25.14
C LEU A 352 -3.55 -13.68 -25.99
N ASN A 353 -3.10 -13.84 -27.24
CA ASN A 353 -2.98 -12.71 -28.16
C ASN A 353 -4.35 -12.07 -28.42
N GLN A 354 -5.40 -12.88 -28.54
CA GLN A 354 -6.76 -12.39 -28.71
C GLN A 354 -7.25 -11.64 -27.46
N ALA A 355 -7.02 -12.20 -26.26
CA ALA A 355 -7.34 -11.52 -25.00
C ALA A 355 -6.57 -10.19 -24.84
N ALA A 356 -5.27 -10.18 -25.16
CA ALA A 356 -4.45 -8.99 -25.11
C ALA A 356 -4.88 -7.93 -26.14
N ALA A 357 -5.30 -8.35 -27.34
CA ALA A 357 -5.89 -7.43 -28.33
C ALA A 357 -7.19 -6.83 -27.82
N TRP A 358 -8.09 -7.66 -27.27
CA TRP A 358 -9.35 -7.23 -26.69
C TRP A 358 -9.18 -6.21 -25.55
N LEU A 359 -8.13 -6.39 -24.72
CA LEU A 359 -7.77 -5.43 -23.68
C LEU A 359 -7.24 -4.12 -24.28
N ARG A 360 -6.35 -4.17 -25.27
CA ARG A 360 -5.83 -2.95 -25.93
C ARG A 360 -6.95 -2.13 -26.57
N ASP A 361 -7.93 -2.79 -27.18
CA ASP A 361 -9.08 -2.12 -27.81
C ASP A 361 -9.98 -1.38 -26.82
N ARG A 362 -9.86 -1.69 -25.52
CA ARG A 362 -10.61 -1.05 -24.43
C ARG A 362 -9.83 0.00 -23.67
N GLN A 363 -8.61 0.31 -24.10
CA GLN A 363 -7.87 1.41 -23.48
C GLN A 363 -8.63 2.73 -23.68
N ILE A 364 -8.91 3.41 -22.58
CA ILE A 364 -9.52 4.72 -22.57
C ILE A 364 -8.46 5.74 -22.95
N THR A 365 -8.51 6.18 -24.20
CA THR A 365 -7.58 7.14 -24.81
C THR A 365 -8.18 8.53 -24.98
N VAL A 366 -9.46 8.69 -24.68
CA VAL A 366 -10.15 9.98 -24.68
C VAL A 366 -9.83 10.76 -23.42
N ASP A 367 -9.56 12.06 -23.56
CA ASP A 367 -9.34 12.97 -22.43
C ASP A 367 -10.68 13.37 -21.78
N HIS A 368 -11.35 12.36 -21.23
CA HIS A 368 -12.69 12.41 -20.65
C HIS A 368 -12.70 11.69 -19.29
N GLY A 369 -13.49 12.20 -18.35
CA GLY A 369 -13.67 11.58 -17.04
C GLY A 369 -13.51 12.54 -15.87
N ASP A 370 -14.13 12.15 -14.77
CA ASP A 370 -14.25 12.96 -13.56
C ASP A 370 -12.95 13.02 -12.75
N TRP A 371 -12.07 12.02 -12.91
CA TRP A 371 -10.75 11.93 -12.28
C TRP A 371 -9.87 13.17 -12.55
N ARG A 372 -10.11 13.84 -13.69
CA ARG A 372 -9.40 15.05 -14.14
C ARG A 372 -9.52 16.23 -13.18
N VAL A 373 -10.56 16.26 -12.35
CA VAL A 373 -10.79 17.36 -11.43
C VAL A 373 -9.69 17.46 -10.37
N ASN A 374 -9.18 16.30 -9.91
CA ASN A 374 -8.19 16.23 -8.83
C ASN A 374 -6.85 15.61 -9.26
N SER A 375 -6.76 15.02 -10.45
CA SER A 375 -5.53 14.38 -10.94
C SER A 375 -4.44 15.40 -11.28
N SER A 376 -3.19 14.96 -11.16
CA SER A 376 -2.02 15.75 -11.60
C SER A 376 -1.61 15.50 -13.05
N THR A 377 -2.23 14.50 -13.69
CA THR A 377 -2.01 14.15 -15.11
C THR A 377 -3.19 14.59 -15.97
N SER A 378 -2.91 14.92 -17.21
CA SER A 378 -3.90 15.12 -18.28
C SER A 378 -3.81 14.04 -19.37
N GLN A 379 -2.91 13.05 -19.22
CA GLN A 379 -2.71 12.00 -20.21
C GLN A 379 -3.72 10.87 -19.96
N PRO A 380 -4.65 10.58 -20.89
CA PRO A 380 -5.49 9.39 -20.82
C PRO A 380 -4.69 8.14 -21.21
N GLY A 381 -5.12 6.98 -20.74
CA GLY A 381 -4.47 5.71 -21.05
C GLY A 381 -4.84 4.57 -20.11
N SER A 382 -6.02 4.63 -19.50
CA SER A 382 -6.45 3.74 -18.42
C SER A 382 -7.52 2.76 -18.88
N TRP A 383 -7.93 1.87 -17.98
CA TRP A 383 -9.05 0.95 -18.17
C TRP A 383 -10.05 1.15 -17.03
N GLY A 384 -11.31 0.83 -17.31
CA GLY A 384 -12.32 0.64 -16.28
C GLY A 384 -12.65 -0.83 -16.13
N PHE A 385 -13.24 -1.16 -14.99
CA PHE A 385 -13.71 -2.50 -14.62
C PHE A 385 -14.69 -3.15 -15.63
N GLN A 386 -15.56 -2.35 -16.26
CA GLN A 386 -16.69 -2.82 -17.08
C GLN A 386 -16.48 -2.67 -18.59
N TYR A 387 -17.44 -3.17 -19.39
CA TYR A 387 -17.41 -3.00 -20.85
C TYR A 387 -17.46 -1.54 -21.29
N TYR A 388 -18.30 -0.73 -20.64
CA TYR A 388 -18.59 0.65 -21.02
C TYR A 388 -18.41 1.54 -19.80
N ASN A 389 -17.21 2.11 -19.67
CA ASN A 389 -16.87 2.98 -18.55
C ASN A 389 -15.76 3.97 -18.95
N THR A 390 -16.06 4.91 -19.83
CA THR A 390 -15.06 5.88 -20.30
C THR A 390 -14.79 6.96 -19.25
N SER A 391 -15.76 7.24 -18.39
CA SER A 391 -15.69 8.36 -17.43
C SER A 391 -15.04 8.02 -16.10
N TYR A 392 -15.02 6.74 -15.72
CA TYR A 392 -14.56 6.27 -14.40
C TYR A 392 -13.58 5.09 -14.49
N PRO A 393 -12.43 5.26 -15.18
CA PRO A 393 -11.34 4.30 -15.09
C PRO A 393 -10.79 4.19 -13.67
N ASP A 394 -10.19 3.05 -13.35
CA ASP A 394 -9.60 2.78 -12.04
C ASP A 394 -8.14 2.32 -12.15
N VAL A 395 -7.40 2.59 -11.07
CA VAL A 395 -5.96 2.32 -11.02
C VAL A 395 -5.63 0.84 -10.87
N ASP A 396 -6.51 0.04 -10.27
CA ASP A 396 -6.25 -1.37 -10.03
C ASP A 396 -6.33 -2.15 -11.35
N ASP A 397 -7.44 -2.04 -12.09
CA ASP A 397 -7.59 -2.60 -13.44
C ASP A 397 -6.44 -2.15 -14.35
N THR A 398 -6.16 -0.86 -14.39
CA THR A 398 -5.09 -0.30 -15.23
C THR A 398 -3.72 -0.93 -14.92
N ALA A 399 -3.39 -1.14 -13.64
CA ALA A 399 -2.12 -1.73 -13.25
C ALA A 399 -2.01 -3.21 -13.63
N VAL A 400 -3.07 -3.99 -13.43
CA VAL A 400 -3.06 -5.42 -13.81
C VAL A 400 -3.05 -5.57 -15.33
N VAL A 401 -3.76 -4.72 -16.08
CA VAL A 401 -3.73 -4.74 -17.55
C VAL A 401 -2.31 -4.50 -18.05
N VAL A 402 -1.63 -3.49 -17.51
CA VAL A 402 -0.23 -3.21 -17.85
C VAL A 402 0.67 -4.41 -17.56
N MET A 403 0.56 -5.03 -16.39
CA MET A 403 1.36 -6.22 -16.05
C MET A 403 1.06 -7.38 -17.01
N THR A 404 -0.21 -7.61 -17.33
CA THR A 404 -0.67 -8.68 -18.21
C THR A 404 -0.14 -8.52 -19.63
N LEU A 405 -0.26 -7.32 -20.21
CA LEU A 405 0.26 -7.02 -21.55
C LEU A 405 1.78 -7.23 -21.63
N VAL A 406 2.52 -6.85 -20.59
CA VAL A 406 3.98 -7.02 -20.54
C VAL A 406 4.40 -8.47 -20.24
N LYS A 407 3.61 -9.23 -19.47
CA LYS A 407 3.82 -10.68 -19.27
C LYS A 407 3.58 -11.47 -20.57
N GLN A 408 2.54 -11.10 -21.32
CA GLN A 408 2.20 -11.69 -22.60
C GLN A 408 3.25 -11.36 -23.66
N ASP A 409 3.60 -10.08 -23.82
CA ASP A 409 4.66 -9.60 -24.71
C ASP A 409 5.61 -8.63 -23.97
N PRO A 410 6.83 -9.06 -23.61
CA PRO A 410 7.81 -8.21 -22.93
C PRO A 410 8.17 -6.92 -23.67
N LEU A 411 7.99 -6.85 -24.99
CA LEU A 411 8.25 -5.64 -25.78
C LEU A 411 7.16 -4.57 -25.59
N ALA A 412 5.96 -4.97 -25.14
CA ALA A 412 4.86 -4.05 -24.87
C ALA A 412 5.20 -2.99 -23.80
N ILE A 413 6.23 -3.23 -22.97
CA ILE A 413 6.68 -2.28 -21.95
C ILE A 413 7.06 -0.90 -22.50
N ALA A 414 7.52 -0.84 -23.76
CA ALA A 414 7.87 0.41 -24.44
C ALA A 414 6.76 0.91 -25.38
N SER A 415 5.60 0.26 -25.41
CA SER A 415 4.48 0.70 -26.24
C SER A 415 3.80 1.94 -25.65
N ASP A 416 3.25 2.80 -26.51
CA ASP A 416 2.48 3.97 -26.08
C ASP A 416 1.31 3.59 -25.17
N CYS A 417 0.70 2.42 -25.41
CA CYS A 417 -0.34 1.84 -24.57
C CYS A 417 0.10 1.76 -23.10
N VAL A 418 1.23 1.09 -22.83
CA VAL A 418 1.78 0.95 -21.46
C VAL A 418 2.30 2.27 -20.92
N LEU A 419 2.98 3.08 -21.75
CA LEU A 419 3.55 4.35 -21.31
C LEU A 419 2.47 5.35 -20.88
N ASN A 420 1.36 5.43 -21.61
CA ASN A 420 0.23 6.29 -21.27
C ASN A 420 -0.43 5.82 -19.96
N ALA A 421 -0.64 4.51 -19.80
CA ALA A 421 -1.20 3.91 -18.59
C ALA A 421 -0.35 4.19 -17.34
N VAL A 422 0.96 3.98 -17.43
CA VAL A 422 1.89 4.25 -16.32
C VAL A 422 1.90 5.74 -15.96
N GLN A 423 1.85 6.63 -16.95
CA GLN A 423 1.76 8.06 -16.69
C GLN A 423 0.44 8.44 -16.02
N TRP A 424 -0.66 7.81 -16.42
CA TRP A 424 -1.96 8.00 -15.79
C TRP A 424 -1.94 7.55 -14.33
N ILE A 425 -1.50 6.31 -14.03
CA ILE A 425 -1.36 5.79 -12.65
C ILE A 425 -0.50 6.73 -11.77
N LEU A 426 0.63 7.20 -12.29
CA LEU A 426 1.50 8.14 -11.57
C LEU A 426 0.81 9.47 -11.24
N GLY A 427 -0.10 9.92 -12.10
CA GLY A 427 -0.88 11.15 -11.90
C GLY A 427 -1.99 11.03 -10.86
N MET A 428 -2.39 9.80 -10.54
CA MET A 428 -3.44 9.46 -9.58
C MET A 428 -2.92 9.24 -8.15
N GLN A 429 -1.61 9.36 -7.91
CA GLN A 429 -1.04 9.17 -6.58
C GLN A 429 -1.51 10.27 -5.60
N ASN A 430 -2.01 9.85 -4.45
CA ASN A 430 -2.44 10.75 -3.38
C ASN A 430 -1.26 11.45 -2.71
N LYS A 431 -1.53 12.55 -2.00
CA LYS A 431 -0.52 13.33 -1.26
C LYS A 431 0.19 12.51 -0.19
N ASP A 432 -0.53 11.61 0.48
CA ASP A 432 0.02 10.69 1.49
C ASP A 432 0.97 9.62 0.90
N GLY A 433 0.96 9.44 -0.43
CA GLY A 433 1.82 8.51 -1.15
C GLY A 433 1.13 7.20 -1.54
N GLY A 434 -0.11 6.96 -1.11
CA GLY A 434 -0.91 5.81 -1.55
C GLY A 434 -1.79 6.13 -2.76
N TRP A 435 -2.69 5.21 -3.06
CA TRP A 435 -3.71 5.34 -4.11
C TRP A 435 -5.07 4.88 -3.58
N GLY A 436 -6.10 5.65 -3.90
CA GLY A 436 -7.48 5.17 -3.94
C GLY A 436 -7.75 4.48 -5.29
N ALA A 437 -9.00 4.08 -5.55
CA ALA A 437 -9.35 3.32 -6.75
C ALA A 437 -9.55 4.20 -8.00
N PHE A 438 -10.27 5.32 -7.89
CA PHE A 438 -10.77 6.11 -9.04
C PHE A 438 -10.39 7.58 -8.99
N ASP A 439 -10.28 8.18 -7.80
CA ASP A 439 -10.07 9.63 -7.63
C ASP A 439 -8.79 9.95 -6.84
N ALA A 440 -8.01 10.92 -7.34
CA ALA A 440 -6.86 11.43 -6.61
C ALA A 440 -7.29 12.38 -5.48
N ASN A 441 -6.66 12.27 -4.31
CA ASN A 441 -6.85 13.09 -3.11
C ASN A 441 -8.31 13.20 -2.64
N ASN A 442 -9.09 12.12 -2.81
CA ASN A 442 -10.47 12.03 -2.35
C ASN A 442 -10.51 11.45 -0.92
N ASP A 443 -9.95 12.17 0.05
CA ASP A 443 -9.70 11.69 1.42
C ASP A 443 -10.45 12.50 2.50
N ALA A 444 -11.56 13.15 2.12
CA ALA A 444 -12.38 14.00 2.98
C ALA A 444 -13.21 13.21 4.02
N ARG A 445 -12.55 12.41 4.86
CA ARG A 445 -13.18 11.47 5.82
C ARG A 445 -14.19 12.12 6.78
N TRP A 446 -14.12 13.44 7.00
CA TRP A 446 -15.12 14.16 7.79
C TRP A 446 -16.54 14.11 7.19
N LEU A 447 -16.69 13.82 5.89
CA LEU A 447 -17.98 13.60 5.22
C LEU A 447 -18.71 12.35 5.74
N GLN A 448 -18.00 11.39 6.34
CA GLN A 448 -18.62 10.19 6.94
C GLN A 448 -19.52 10.52 8.13
N LYS A 449 -19.38 11.73 8.69
CA LYS A 449 -20.20 12.21 9.81
C LYS A 449 -21.55 12.75 9.36
N ILE A 450 -21.84 12.74 8.05
CA ILE A 450 -23.17 13.03 7.53
C ILE A 450 -24.13 11.93 8.02
N PRO A 451 -25.28 12.27 8.61
CA PRO A 451 -26.26 11.32 9.14
C PRO A 451 -27.07 10.69 7.99
N LEU A 452 -26.40 10.05 7.03
CA LEU A 452 -27.02 9.19 6.02
C LEU A 452 -26.93 7.71 6.41
N GLY A 453 -26.26 7.38 7.53
CA GLY A 453 -26.09 6.01 8.01
C GLY A 453 -25.40 5.12 6.97
N LEU A 454 -24.45 5.71 6.25
CA LEU A 454 -23.53 5.03 5.36
C LEU A 454 -22.25 4.74 6.15
N ASP A 455 -21.70 3.54 6.00
CA ASP A 455 -20.53 3.08 6.76
C ASP A 455 -19.25 3.89 6.47
N SER A 456 -18.26 3.71 7.34
CA SER A 456 -16.93 4.33 7.24
C SER A 456 -16.33 4.10 5.85
N ASP A 457 -15.77 5.16 5.26
CA ASP A 457 -15.17 5.19 3.92
C ASP A 457 -16.12 4.94 2.72
N SER A 458 -17.46 4.89 2.89
CA SER A 458 -18.40 4.73 1.76
C SER A 458 -18.62 5.98 0.91
N LEU A 459 -18.27 7.17 1.40
CA LEU A 459 -18.48 8.45 0.71
C LEU A 459 -17.24 9.02 0.02
N VAL A 460 -16.07 8.43 0.27
CA VAL A 460 -14.76 8.94 -0.13
C VAL A 460 -13.90 7.80 -0.68
N ASP A 461 -12.88 8.13 -1.46
CA ASP A 461 -11.95 7.17 -2.07
C ASP A 461 -10.50 7.42 -1.59
N PRO A 462 -10.21 7.13 -0.30
CA PRO A 462 -8.90 7.39 0.28
C PRO A 462 -7.86 6.35 -0.18
N SER A 463 -6.60 6.60 0.11
CA SER A 463 -5.54 5.60 -0.09
C SER A 463 -5.82 4.30 0.69
N THR A 464 -5.73 3.16 0.03
CA THR A 464 -5.89 1.84 0.67
C THR A 464 -4.66 0.94 0.50
N PRO A 465 -4.38 0.03 1.44
CA PRO A 465 -3.17 -0.79 1.41
C PRO A 465 -3.12 -1.78 0.25
N ASP A 466 -4.26 -2.39 -0.07
CA ASP A 466 -4.39 -3.36 -1.17
C ASP A 466 -4.03 -2.75 -2.53
N ILE A 467 -4.62 -1.60 -2.88
CA ILE A 467 -4.31 -0.87 -4.12
C ILE A 467 -2.87 -0.37 -4.12
N THR A 468 -2.43 0.23 -3.02
CA THR A 468 -1.06 0.76 -2.91
C THR A 468 -0.02 -0.36 -3.04
N GLY A 469 -0.29 -1.54 -2.47
CA GLY A 469 0.50 -2.76 -2.64
C GLY A 469 0.55 -3.22 -4.09
N ARG A 470 -0.59 -3.22 -4.80
CA ARG A 470 -0.66 -3.52 -6.23
C ARG A 470 0.17 -2.56 -7.09
N MET A 471 0.14 -1.26 -6.78
CA MET A 471 0.96 -0.28 -7.50
C MET A 471 2.46 -0.57 -7.31
N LEU A 472 2.88 -0.96 -6.10
CA LEU A 472 4.25 -1.38 -5.84
C LEU A 472 4.65 -2.65 -6.60
N GLU A 473 3.73 -3.61 -6.73
CA GLU A 473 3.93 -4.81 -7.56
C GLU A 473 4.11 -4.43 -9.03
N CYS A 474 3.20 -3.64 -9.58
CA CYS A 474 3.27 -3.18 -10.97
C CYS A 474 4.58 -2.43 -11.24
N PHE A 475 4.95 -1.47 -10.38
CA PHE A 475 6.17 -0.68 -10.58
C PHE A 475 7.43 -1.54 -10.43
N GLY A 476 7.45 -2.42 -9.43
CA GLY A 476 8.55 -3.35 -9.22
C GLY A 476 8.74 -4.29 -10.41
N PHE A 477 7.64 -4.86 -10.91
CA PHE A 477 7.62 -5.73 -12.08
C PHE A 477 8.17 -5.03 -13.34
N LEU A 478 7.67 -3.83 -13.65
CA LEU A 478 8.11 -3.07 -14.81
C LEU A 478 9.60 -2.67 -14.72
N LEU A 479 10.07 -2.28 -13.54
CA LEU A 479 11.49 -1.93 -13.31
C LEU A 479 12.41 -3.15 -13.33
N ALA A 480 11.90 -4.33 -12.99
CA ALA A 480 12.65 -5.58 -12.99
C ALA A 480 12.70 -6.25 -14.38
N ASN A 481 11.84 -5.85 -15.33
CA ASN A 481 11.83 -6.44 -16.66
C ASN A 481 13.15 -6.16 -17.41
N ARG A 482 13.81 -7.23 -17.86
CA ARG A 482 15.09 -7.18 -18.60
C ARG A 482 15.00 -7.78 -20.01
N LYS A 483 13.82 -8.25 -20.42
CA LYS A 483 13.63 -9.01 -21.66
C LYS A 483 13.32 -8.09 -22.84
N GLY A 484 14.33 -7.36 -23.33
CA GLY A 484 14.32 -6.72 -24.65
C GLY A 484 14.13 -5.20 -24.66
N ALA A 485 13.09 -4.67 -24.03
CA ALA A 485 12.81 -3.24 -23.95
C ALA A 485 12.69 -2.77 -22.49
N CYS A 486 12.94 -1.49 -22.24
CA CYS A 486 12.82 -0.89 -20.92
C CYS A 486 12.03 0.42 -20.97
N LEU A 487 11.44 0.80 -19.83
CA LEU A 487 10.78 2.09 -19.71
C LEU A 487 11.77 3.24 -19.92
N PRO A 488 11.35 4.39 -20.48
CA PRO A 488 12.18 5.59 -20.55
C PRO A 488 12.71 6.00 -19.17
N GLY A 489 13.98 6.42 -19.11
CA GLY A 489 14.67 6.81 -17.87
C GLY A 489 13.88 7.78 -16.96
N PRO A 490 13.27 8.85 -17.50
CA PRO A 490 12.44 9.76 -16.70
C PRO A 490 11.23 9.09 -16.03
N ILE A 491 10.57 8.15 -16.72
CA ILE A 491 9.44 7.39 -16.16
C ILE A 491 9.94 6.44 -15.08
N GLN A 492 11.05 5.74 -15.30
CA GLN A 492 11.65 4.89 -14.27
C GLN A 492 11.98 5.67 -12.99
N TYR A 493 12.52 6.90 -13.12
CA TYR A 493 12.79 7.76 -11.97
C TYR A 493 11.50 8.11 -11.21
N ARG A 494 10.44 8.53 -11.92
CA ARG A 494 9.15 8.84 -11.31
C ARG A 494 8.53 7.64 -10.61
N LEU A 495 8.61 6.44 -11.20
CA LEU A 495 8.18 5.19 -10.58
C LEU A 495 8.89 4.94 -9.24
N ARG A 496 10.23 5.07 -9.20
CA ARG A 496 10.99 4.88 -7.95
C ARG A 496 10.64 5.91 -6.88
N VAL A 497 10.43 7.17 -7.27
CA VAL A 497 10.00 8.23 -6.34
C VAL A 497 8.61 7.95 -5.78
N ALA A 498 7.67 7.56 -6.65
CA ALA A 498 6.31 7.21 -6.26
C ALA A 498 6.31 5.99 -5.32
N ALA A 499 7.06 4.93 -5.66
CA ALA A 499 7.22 3.74 -4.83
C ALA A 499 7.79 4.05 -3.44
N LYS A 500 8.78 4.95 -3.33
CA LYS A 500 9.32 5.36 -2.02
C LYS A 500 8.30 6.09 -1.15
N ARG A 501 7.33 6.79 -1.75
CA ARG A 501 6.21 7.41 -1.01
C ARG A 501 5.19 6.34 -0.60
N ALA A 502 4.88 5.41 -1.50
CA ALA A 502 3.99 4.28 -1.26
C ALA A 502 4.47 3.39 -0.11
N LEU A 503 5.76 3.03 -0.08
CA LEU A 503 6.36 2.25 0.99
C LEU A 503 6.19 2.94 2.35
N ARG A 504 6.38 4.26 2.43
CA ARG A 504 6.16 5.03 3.67
C ARG A 504 4.69 5.02 4.10
N CYS A 505 3.77 5.11 3.14
CA CYS A 505 2.34 5.01 3.40
C CYS A 505 1.99 3.64 4.02
N LEU A 506 2.43 2.54 3.41
CA LEU A 506 2.16 1.18 3.88
C LEU A 506 2.82 0.86 5.23
N LEU A 507 4.05 1.34 5.45
CA LEU A 507 4.75 1.14 6.72
C LEU A 507 4.06 1.87 7.88
N ARG A 508 3.44 3.03 7.62
CA ARG A 508 2.64 3.76 8.60
C ARG A 508 1.31 3.07 8.89
N ASP A 509 0.74 2.43 7.88
CA ASP A 509 -0.57 1.77 7.96
C ASP A 509 -0.50 0.39 8.64
N GLN A 510 0.64 -0.30 8.58
CA GLN A 510 0.76 -1.67 9.08
C GLN A 510 0.42 -1.81 10.57
N GLY A 511 -0.67 -2.53 10.87
CA GLY A 511 -1.01 -3.05 12.19
C GLY A 511 -1.00 -2.03 13.33
N SER A 512 -1.95 -1.10 13.34
CA SER A 512 -2.17 -0.19 14.48
C SER A 512 -2.98 -0.80 15.63
N GLU A 513 -3.62 -1.97 15.46
CA GLU A 513 -4.59 -2.50 16.44
C GLU A 513 -4.60 -4.06 16.56
N GLY A 514 -4.54 -4.57 17.79
CA GLY A 514 -5.06 -5.89 18.20
C GLY A 514 -4.55 -7.14 17.45
N ALA A 515 -5.46 -8.08 17.18
CA ALA A 515 -5.22 -9.39 16.56
C ALA A 515 -4.74 -9.32 15.09
N ALA A 516 -4.80 -8.15 14.47
CA ALA A 516 -4.31 -7.84 13.13
C ALA A 516 -2.87 -7.26 13.14
N SER A 517 -2.13 -7.39 14.25
CA SER A 517 -0.78 -6.83 14.35
C SER A 517 0.16 -7.46 13.30
N GLY A 518 0.59 -6.63 12.35
CA GLY A 518 1.47 -7.02 11.25
C GLY A 518 0.75 -7.32 9.93
N SER A 519 -0.58 -7.30 9.88
CA SER A 519 -1.36 -7.42 8.64
C SER A 519 -1.75 -6.04 8.07
N TRP A 520 -2.36 -6.05 6.89
CA TRP A 520 -2.97 -4.87 6.25
C TRP A 520 -4.42 -5.16 5.89
N TRP A 521 -5.26 -4.15 6.07
CA TRP A 521 -6.70 -4.21 5.78
C TRP A 521 -6.97 -4.27 4.27
N GLY A 522 -7.98 -5.05 3.86
CA GLY A 522 -8.38 -5.20 2.47
C GLY A 522 -9.69 -4.47 2.17
N ARG A 523 -9.65 -3.41 1.37
CA ARG A 523 -10.82 -2.60 1.02
C ARG A 523 -11.73 -3.30 0.02
N TRP A 524 -11.14 -3.98 -0.97
CA TRP A 524 -11.87 -4.53 -2.13
C TRP A 524 -11.96 -6.06 -2.14
N GLY A 525 -11.13 -6.73 -1.35
CA GLY A 525 -11.13 -8.18 -1.15
C GLY A 525 -11.17 -8.54 0.33
N ASN A 526 -11.79 -9.66 0.66
CA ASN A 526 -12.04 -10.11 2.03
C ASN A 526 -10.80 -10.74 2.68
N ASN A 527 -10.27 -10.22 3.79
CA ASN A 527 -10.19 -8.84 4.26
C ASN A 527 -8.70 -8.58 4.54
N TYR A 528 -8.22 -8.96 5.74
CA TYR A 528 -6.81 -8.84 6.09
C TYR A 528 -5.94 -9.82 5.31
N ASN A 529 -6.44 -11.02 4.98
CA ASN A 529 -5.76 -11.97 4.09
C ASN A 529 -5.49 -11.35 2.71
N TYR A 530 -6.51 -10.72 2.12
CA TYR A 530 -6.40 -10.07 0.82
C TYR A 530 -5.46 -8.85 0.85
N GLY A 531 -5.66 -7.93 1.79
CA GLY A 531 -4.85 -6.72 1.92
C GLY A 531 -3.37 -7.06 2.14
N THR A 532 -3.10 -7.97 3.08
CA THR A 532 -1.74 -8.42 3.39
C THR A 532 -1.07 -9.08 2.20
N ALA A 533 -1.78 -9.93 1.45
CA ALA A 533 -1.22 -10.59 0.29
C ALA A 533 -0.83 -9.59 -0.81
N ASN A 534 -1.71 -8.64 -1.15
CA ASN A 534 -1.41 -7.61 -2.14
C ASN A 534 -0.20 -6.75 -1.75
N VAL A 535 -0.11 -6.36 -0.48
CA VAL A 535 1.06 -5.61 0.02
C VAL A 535 2.33 -6.45 -0.08
N LEU A 536 2.32 -7.70 0.39
CA LEU A 536 3.50 -8.59 0.35
C LEU A 536 3.99 -8.85 -1.08
N ARG A 537 3.07 -9.00 -2.04
CA ARG A 537 3.42 -9.13 -3.46
C ARG A 537 4.22 -7.92 -3.96
N GLY A 538 3.78 -6.71 -3.61
CA GLY A 538 4.48 -5.47 -3.93
C GLY A 538 5.82 -5.34 -3.21
N LEU A 539 5.84 -5.54 -1.89
CA LEU A 539 7.05 -5.38 -1.06
C LEU A 539 8.20 -6.28 -1.51
N ALA A 540 7.93 -7.45 -2.08
CA ALA A 540 8.95 -8.40 -2.56
C ALA A 540 9.96 -7.77 -3.53
N PHE A 541 9.55 -6.77 -4.33
CA PHE A 541 10.44 -6.06 -5.25
C PHE A 541 11.34 -5.02 -4.56
N TRP A 542 11.03 -4.63 -3.33
CA TRP A 542 11.63 -3.48 -2.64
C TRP A 542 12.35 -3.85 -1.33
N CYS A 543 12.42 -5.14 -0.98
CA CYS A 543 13.05 -5.64 0.25
C CYS A 543 14.58 -5.50 0.30
N ARG A 544 15.28 -5.64 -0.83
CA ARG A 544 16.75 -5.84 -0.85
C ARG A 544 17.55 -4.72 -0.18
N ASP A 545 17.09 -3.48 -0.28
CA ASP A 545 17.82 -2.30 0.14
C ASP A 545 17.15 -1.56 1.32
N ASN A 546 16.12 -2.15 1.94
CA ASN A 546 15.35 -1.48 2.98
C ASN A 546 15.01 -2.43 4.16
N PRO A 547 15.79 -2.36 5.26
CA PRO A 547 15.57 -3.18 6.45
C PRO A 547 14.18 -3.03 7.08
N GLU A 548 13.59 -1.83 7.04
CA GLU A 548 12.24 -1.60 7.59
C GLU A 548 11.17 -2.35 6.81
N VAL A 549 11.31 -2.38 5.48
CA VAL A 549 10.41 -3.15 4.58
C VAL A 549 10.54 -4.64 4.83
N VAL A 550 11.77 -5.15 5.02
CA VAL A 550 12.00 -6.56 5.37
C VAL A 550 11.32 -6.89 6.69
N GLN A 551 11.48 -6.06 7.72
CA GLN A 551 10.85 -6.29 9.02
C GLN A 551 9.32 -6.27 8.93
N ALA A 552 8.75 -5.34 8.17
CA ALA A 552 7.32 -5.28 7.92
C ALA A 552 6.80 -6.54 7.22
N ALA A 553 7.49 -6.99 6.15
CA ALA A 553 7.14 -8.22 5.45
C ALA A 553 7.22 -9.45 6.38
N MET A 554 8.26 -9.55 7.22
CA MET A 554 8.41 -10.68 8.15
C MET A 554 7.37 -10.70 9.29
N ARG A 555 6.82 -9.55 9.70
CA ARG A 555 5.66 -9.51 10.60
C ARG A 555 4.41 -10.07 9.92
N ALA A 556 4.15 -9.62 8.69
CA ALA A 556 3.01 -10.08 7.90
C ALA A 556 3.09 -11.58 7.57
N ILE A 557 4.27 -12.11 7.22
CA ILE A 557 4.48 -13.54 6.98
C ILE A 557 4.24 -14.38 8.24
N ARG A 558 4.63 -13.87 9.43
CA ARG A 558 4.30 -14.53 10.70
C ARG A 558 2.80 -14.56 10.94
N TRP A 559 2.12 -13.45 10.69
CA TRP A 559 0.66 -13.36 10.82
C TRP A 559 -0.05 -14.35 9.87
N ILE A 560 0.31 -14.38 8.59
CA ILE A 560 -0.25 -15.35 7.63
C ILE A 560 -0.07 -16.79 8.13
N ARG A 561 1.11 -17.16 8.64
CA ARG A 561 1.34 -18.52 9.17
C ARG A 561 0.46 -18.83 10.38
N GLN A 562 0.17 -17.85 11.23
CA GLN A 562 -0.70 -18.03 12.39
C GLN A 562 -2.17 -18.21 12.00
N CYS A 563 -2.59 -17.63 10.88
CA CYS A 563 -3.95 -17.75 10.34
C CYS A 563 -4.19 -19.04 9.53
N GLN A 564 -3.22 -19.96 9.45
CA GLN A 564 -3.43 -21.21 8.71
C GLN A 564 -4.37 -22.14 9.47
N ASN A 565 -5.44 -22.59 8.80
CA ASN A 565 -6.39 -23.53 9.37
C ASN A 565 -5.79 -24.94 9.56
N LEU A 566 -6.45 -25.76 10.37
CA LEU A 566 -6.01 -27.15 10.64
C LEU A 566 -6.07 -28.04 9.40
N ASP A 567 -6.95 -27.75 8.45
CA ASP A 567 -7.05 -28.45 7.15
C ASP A 567 -5.90 -28.09 6.18
N GLY A 568 -5.11 -27.05 6.49
CA GLY A 568 -3.99 -26.58 5.68
C GLY A 568 -4.32 -25.37 4.79
N GLY A 569 -5.59 -25.01 4.64
CA GLY A 569 -6.02 -23.83 3.89
C GLY A 569 -6.00 -22.54 4.72
N TRP A 570 -6.43 -21.46 4.09
CA TRP A 570 -6.70 -20.16 4.73
C TRP A 570 -8.10 -19.68 4.38
N GLY A 571 -8.73 -19.05 5.37
CA GLY A 571 -10.08 -18.53 5.28
C GLY A 571 -10.28 -17.36 6.24
N GLU A 572 -11.17 -16.45 5.87
CA GLU A 572 -11.49 -15.24 6.60
C GLU A 572 -12.96 -14.93 6.36
N THR A 573 -13.70 -14.78 7.44
CA THR A 573 -15.11 -14.40 7.41
C THR A 573 -15.27 -12.93 7.06
N LEU A 574 -16.33 -12.59 6.33
CA LEU A 574 -16.70 -11.21 6.06
C LEU A 574 -17.06 -10.44 7.34
N LEU A 575 -17.37 -11.13 8.44
CA LEU A 575 -17.57 -10.50 9.76
C LEU A 575 -16.30 -9.84 10.30
N SER A 576 -15.12 -10.15 9.75
CA SER A 576 -13.85 -9.49 10.10
C SER A 576 -13.82 -7.99 9.79
N TYR A 577 -14.72 -7.49 8.91
CA TYR A 577 -14.88 -6.06 8.66
C TYR A 577 -15.50 -5.32 9.84
N THR A 578 -16.37 -5.98 10.59
CA THR A 578 -17.06 -5.41 11.76
C THR A 578 -16.37 -5.79 13.08
N ASP A 579 -15.70 -6.94 13.13
CA ASP A 579 -14.99 -7.44 14.30
C ASP A 579 -13.54 -7.81 13.95
N PRO A 580 -12.57 -6.93 14.25
CA PRO A 580 -11.15 -7.18 14.01
C PRO A 580 -10.59 -8.41 14.75
N SER A 581 -11.27 -8.94 15.76
CA SER A 581 -10.84 -10.17 16.45
C SER A 581 -10.96 -11.42 15.55
N LEU A 582 -11.77 -11.35 14.49
CA LEU A 582 -11.96 -12.40 13.49
C LEU A 582 -10.97 -12.29 12.31
N ALA A 583 -9.98 -11.40 12.39
CA ALA A 583 -8.98 -11.21 11.34
C ALA A 583 -8.27 -12.54 11.00
N GLY A 584 -8.30 -12.89 9.71
CA GLY A 584 -7.71 -14.13 9.19
C GLY A 584 -8.35 -15.42 9.71
N GLN A 585 -9.59 -15.39 10.21
CA GLN A 585 -10.32 -16.57 10.71
C GLN A 585 -11.58 -16.83 9.88
N GLY A 586 -11.74 -18.06 9.39
CA GLY A 586 -12.90 -18.46 8.60
C GLY A 586 -12.68 -19.80 7.89
N GLU A 587 -13.72 -20.29 7.21
CA GLU A 587 -13.61 -21.50 6.40
C GLU A 587 -12.61 -21.32 5.26
N SER A 588 -11.76 -22.32 5.05
CA SER A 588 -10.76 -22.30 3.99
C SER A 588 -11.39 -22.15 2.61
N THR A 589 -10.92 -21.19 1.82
CA THR A 589 -11.36 -21.01 0.44
C THR A 589 -10.17 -21.05 -0.51
N SER A 590 -10.41 -21.46 -1.77
CA SER A 590 -9.37 -21.48 -2.79
C SER A 590 -8.72 -20.11 -3.00
N ALA A 591 -9.51 -19.05 -3.10
CA ALA A 591 -9.01 -17.68 -3.30
C ALA A 591 -8.08 -17.26 -2.14
N GLN A 592 -8.53 -17.39 -0.88
CA GLN A 592 -7.76 -16.94 0.28
C GLN A 592 -6.55 -17.82 0.57
N THR A 593 -6.68 -19.14 0.41
CA THR A 593 -5.55 -20.08 0.46
C THR A 593 -4.49 -19.70 -0.57
N SER A 594 -4.91 -19.35 -1.79
CA SER A 594 -4.00 -18.93 -2.85
C SER A 594 -3.31 -17.61 -2.55
N TRP A 595 -3.99 -16.62 -1.96
CA TRP A 595 -3.38 -15.35 -1.53
C TRP A 595 -2.31 -15.55 -0.46
N ALA A 596 -2.58 -16.42 0.52
CA ALA A 596 -1.59 -16.80 1.53
C ALA A 596 -0.39 -17.52 0.91
N LEU A 597 -0.62 -18.50 0.03
CA LEU A 597 0.43 -19.23 -0.67
C LEU A 597 1.30 -18.33 -1.55
N GLU A 598 0.67 -17.46 -2.35
CA GLU A 598 1.37 -16.47 -3.17
C GLU A 598 2.28 -15.57 -2.35
N SER A 599 1.86 -15.23 -1.12
CA SER A 599 2.65 -14.46 -0.18
C SER A 599 3.81 -15.30 0.35
N LEU A 600 3.55 -16.49 0.89
CA LEU A 600 4.58 -17.35 1.49
C LEU A 600 5.65 -17.77 0.47
N LEU A 601 5.28 -18.13 -0.76
CA LEU A 601 6.19 -18.54 -1.84
C LEU A 601 7.16 -17.43 -2.27
N ARG A 602 6.94 -16.17 -1.89
CA ARG A 602 7.87 -15.04 -2.14
C ARG A 602 8.95 -14.89 -1.07
N TYR A 603 8.72 -15.44 0.13
CA TYR A 603 9.55 -15.21 1.32
C TYR A 603 10.04 -16.49 2.01
N ALA A 604 9.55 -17.67 1.58
CA ALA A 604 9.91 -18.97 2.12
C ALA A 604 10.12 -19.98 0.98
N PRO A 605 10.97 -21.02 1.20
CA PRO A 605 11.17 -22.08 0.22
C PRO A 605 9.89 -22.91 0.02
N ALA A 606 9.70 -23.49 -1.17
CA ALA A 606 8.54 -24.34 -1.48
C ALA A 606 8.37 -25.56 -0.53
N SER A 607 9.47 -26.00 0.09
CA SER A 607 9.51 -27.06 1.09
C SER A 607 8.92 -26.67 2.45
N ASP A 608 8.58 -25.39 2.68
CA ASP A 608 7.97 -24.92 3.92
C ASP A 608 6.68 -25.72 4.23
N PRO A 609 6.52 -26.29 5.44
CA PRO A 609 5.37 -27.10 5.79
C PRO A 609 4.03 -26.38 5.60
N ALA A 610 3.96 -25.07 5.86
CA ALA A 610 2.73 -24.31 5.67
C ALA A 610 2.35 -24.26 4.18
N ILE A 611 3.34 -24.07 3.29
CA ILE A 611 3.13 -24.06 1.83
C ILE A 611 2.68 -25.43 1.35
N ARG A 612 3.37 -26.51 1.73
CA ARG A 612 3.00 -27.88 1.31
C ARG A 612 1.58 -28.25 1.72
N ARG A 613 1.16 -27.87 2.94
CA ARG A 613 -0.21 -28.08 3.42
C ARG A 613 -1.25 -27.29 2.63
N GLY A 614 -0.97 -26.03 2.28
CA GLY A 614 -1.86 -25.22 1.45
C GLY A 614 -1.99 -25.75 0.01
N ILE A 615 -0.89 -26.19 -0.59
CA ILE A 615 -0.91 -26.80 -1.93
C ILE A 615 -1.68 -28.12 -1.91
N GLN A 616 -1.48 -28.95 -0.89
CA GLN A 616 -2.26 -30.17 -0.70
C GLN A 616 -3.75 -29.85 -0.58
N TRP A 617 -4.12 -28.81 0.16
CA TRP A 617 -5.51 -28.37 0.27
C TRP A 617 -6.09 -27.96 -1.08
N LEU A 618 -5.37 -27.14 -1.88
CA LEU A 618 -5.84 -26.72 -3.21
C LEU A 618 -6.09 -27.93 -4.12
N VAL A 619 -5.13 -28.84 -4.20
CA VAL A 619 -5.22 -30.03 -5.05
C VAL A 619 -6.38 -30.93 -4.62
N SER A 620 -6.57 -31.13 -3.31
CA SER A 620 -7.64 -32.00 -2.79
C SER A 620 -9.04 -31.40 -2.92
N ASN A 621 -9.18 -30.07 -3.11
CA ASN A 621 -10.47 -29.38 -3.16
C ASN A 621 -10.87 -28.90 -4.57
N GLN A 622 -10.11 -29.25 -5.61
CA GLN A 622 -10.48 -28.99 -7.00
C GLN A 622 -11.61 -29.95 -7.43
N THR A 623 -12.86 -29.49 -7.37
CA THR A 623 -14.06 -30.36 -7.42
C THR A 623 -15.11 -29.91 -8.43
N VAL A 624 -15.08 -28.66 -8.91
CA VAL A 624 -16.07 -28.10 -9.84
C VAL A 624 -15.65 -28.43 -11.27
N LYS A 625 -16.58 -28.80 -12.15
CA LYS A 625 -16.30 -29.02 -13.59
C LYS A 625 -16.84 -27.86 -14.40
N SER A 626 -16.26 -27.60 -15.59
CA SER A 626 -16.86 -26.63 -16.51
C SER A 626 -18.21 -27.11 -17.01
N GLU A 627 -19.06 -26.18 -17.47
CA GLU A 627 -20.37 -26.51 -18.05
C GLU A 627 -20.24 -27.47 -19.25
N HIS A 628 -19.13 -27.39 -19.99
CA HIS A 628 -18.81 -28.27 -21.11
C HIS A 628 -18.13 -29.59 -20.68
N GLY A 629 -17.90 -29.80 -19.38
CA GLY A 629 -17.27 -31.01 -18.84
C GLY A 629 -15.76 -31.09 -19.01
N GLU A 630 -15.12 -30.04 -19.53
CA GLU A 630 -13.68 -29.93 -19.76
C GLU A 630 -12.97 -29.17 -18.63
N GLY A 631 -11.98 -29.79 -18.00
CA GLY A 631 -11.21 -29.17 -16.92
C GLY A 631 -11.97 -29.10 -15.58
N MET A 632 -11.28 -28.61 -14.55
CA MET A 632 -11.82 -28.50 -13.20
C MET A 632 -11.41 -27.20 -12.51
N SER A 633 -12.26 -26.75 -11.58
CA SER A 633 -12.12 -25.56 -10.76
C SER A 633 -12.50 -25.85 -9.30
N TRP A 634 -12.63 -24.81 -8.49
CA TRP A 634 -12.92 -24.87 -7.05
C TRP A 634 -14.30 -24.29 -6.75
N ARG A 635 -14.84 -24.63 -5.58
CA ARG A 635 -16.12 -24.11 -5.09
C ARG A 635 -16.05 -22.59 -4.87
N THR A 636 -17.16 -21.92 -5.16
CA THR A 636 -17.32 -20.45 -5.10
C THR A 636 -18.45 -20.05 -4.15
N ASP A 637 -18.77 -20.90 -3.18
CA ASP A 637 -19.97 -20.74 -2.33
C ASP A 637 -19.82 -19.60 -1.31
N LEU A 638 -18.58 -19.20 -1.00
CA LEU A 638 -18.29 -18.10 -0.09
C LEU A 638 -17.72 -16.92 -0.88
N TYR A 639 -18.20 -15.72 -0.56
CA TYR A 639 -17.74 -14.50 -1.20
C TYR A 639 -16.33 -14.13 -0.71
N ALA A 640 -15.48 -13.77 -1.66
CA ALA A 640 -14.09 -13.38 -1.42
C ALA A 640 -13.86 -11.88 -1.65
N ALA A 641 -14.88 -11.10 -2.01
CA ALA A 641 -14.74 -9.68 -2.31
C ALA A 641 -15.81 -8.79 -1.69
N THR A 642 -15.47 -7.51 -1.62
CA THR A 642 -16.25 -6.49 -0.91
C THR A 642 -16.31 -5.21 -1.73
N ALA A 643 -17.51 -4.66 -1.95
CA ALA A 643 -17.67 -3.33 -2.52
C ALA A 643 -17.78 -2.28 -1.42
N PHE A 644 -18.60 -2.54 -0.42
CA PHE A 644 -18.81 -1.68 0.74
C PHE A 644 -18.89 -2.57 1.99
N PRO A 645 -17.88 -2.56 2.87
CA PRO A 645 -17.92 -3.31 4.12
C PRO A 645 -19.24 -3.08 4.86
N GLY A 646 -19.88 -4.13 5.36
CA GLY A 646 -21.17 -4.06 6.06
C GLY A 646 -22.42 -3.90 5.17
N ILE A 647 -22.27 -3.46 3.91
CA ILE A 647 -23.41 -3.07 3.05
C ILE A 647 -23.52 -3.94 1.81
N LEU A 648 -22.41 -4.21 1.12
CA LEU A 648 -22.39 -4.88 -0.18
C LEU A 648 -21.13 -5.73 -0.35
N TYR A 649 -21.34 -7.03 -0.41
CA TYR A 649 -20.32 -8.03 -0.71
C TYR A 649 -20.53 -8.60 -2.11
N MET A 650 -19.45 -9.08 -2.72
CA MET A 650 -19.45 -9.56 -4.11
C MET A 650 -18.84 -10.96 -4.20
N GLY A 651 -19.56 -11.85 -4.87
CA GLY A 651 -19.09 -13.16 -5.27
C GLY A 651 -18.54 -13.12 -6.68
N TYR A 652 -17.21 -13.07 -6.82
CA TYR A 652 -16.50 -13.23 -8.11
C TYR A 652 -16.23 -14.71 -8.37
N PRO A 653 -16.94 -15.36 -9.31
CA PRO A 653 -16.77 -16.80 -9.53
C PRO A 653 -15.33 -17.16 -9.90
N TYR A 654 -14.66 -16.34 -10.70
CA TYR A 654 -13.31 -16.65 -11.17
C TYR A 654 -12.20 -16.42 -10.13
N TYR A 655 -12.44 -15.75 -9.00
CA TYR A 655 -11.38 -15.55 -8.00
C TYR A 655 -10.80 -16.87 -7.49
N HIS A 656 -11.68 -17.82 -7.17
CA HIS A 656 -11.29 -19.14 -6.66
C HIS A 656 -10.50 -19.96 -7.69
N HIS A 657 -10.65 -19.63 -8.97
CA HIS A 657 -9.99 -20.29 -10.09
C HIS A 657 -8.65 -19.63 -10.44
N ILE A 658 -8.67 -18.33 -10.67
CA ILE A 658 -7.54 -17.52 -11.10
C ILE A 658 -6.41 -17.57 -10.08
N PHE A 659 -6.71 -17.29 -8.81
CA PHE A 659 -5.65 -17.22 -7.80
C PHE A 659 -5.06 -18.61 -7.53
N ALA A 660 -5.85 -19.68 -7.66
CA ALA A 660 -5.34 -21.05 -7.56
C ALA A 660 -4.34 -21.39 -8.67
N ILE A 661 -4.64 -20.99 -9.91
CA ILE A 661 -3.68 -21.11 -11.02
C ILE A 661 -2.37 -20.39 -10.68
N LYS A 662 -2.44 -19.15 -10.17
CA LYS A 662 -1.25 -18.36 -9.82
C LYS A 662 -0.43 -19.02 -8.70
N ALA A 663 -1.09 -19.49 -7.65
CA ALA A 663 -0.42 -20.17 -6.54
C ALA A 663 0.23 -21.50 -6.96
N LEU A 664 -0.49 -22.34 -7.73
CA LEU A 664 0.03 -23.62 -8.24
C LEU A 664 1.19 -23.42 -9.21
N SER A 665 1.08 -22.45 -10.14
CA SER A 665 2.13 -22.15 -11.11
C SER A 665 3.41 -21.73 -10.40
N ARG A 666 3.30 -20.80 -9.44
CA ARG A 666 4.45 -20.34 -8.66
C ARG A 666 5.07 -21.42 -7.79
N TYR A 667 4.27 -22.31 -7.20
CA TYR A 667 4.78 -23.48 -6.46
C TYR A 667 5.62 -24.37 -7.38
N LEU A 668 5.10 -24.72 -8.55
CA LEU A 668 5.78 -25.59 -9.52
C LEU A 668 7.08 -24.95 -10.04
N GLU A 669 7.08 -23.66 -10.38
CA GLU A 669 8.30 -22.94 -10.78
C GLU A 669 9.37 -22.96 -9.68
N SER A 670 8.96 -22.71 -8.43
CA SER A 670 9.89 -22.69 -7.29
C SER A 670 10.44 -24.07 -6.95
N SER A 671 9.64 -25.13 -7.14
CA SER A 671 10.06 -26.53 -6.96
C SER A 671 11.00 -26.96 -8.08
N GLU A 672 10.68 -26.66 -9.34
CA GLU A 672 11.55 -26.94 -10.49
C GLU A 672 12.89 -26.21 -10.39
N TYR A 673 12.92 -24.97 -9.88
CA TYR A 673 14.19 -24.28 -9.62
C TYR A 673 15.02 -24.98 -8.52
N GLN A 674 14.37 -25.53 -7.48
CA GLN A 674 15.03 -26.32 -6.45
C GLN A 674 15.50 -27.69 -6.98
N GLU A 675 14.71 -28.35 -7.84
CA GLU A 675 15.08 -29.59 -8.51
C GLU A 675 16.19 -29.39 -9.55
N LEU A 676 16.18 -28.30 -10.32
CA LEU A 676 17.27 -27.93 -11.23
C LEU A 676 18.55 -27.59 -10.47
N GLN A 677 18.45 -26.99 -9.28
CA GLN A 677 19.58 -26.88 -8.36
C GLN A 677 20.04 -28.24 -7.80
N ALA A 678 19.14 -29.23 -7.68
CA ALA A 678 19.45 -30.59 -7.24
C ALA A 678 19.97 -31.52 -8.37
N ILE A 679 19.61 -31.26 -9.63
CA ILE A 679 19.94 -32.06 -10.83
C ILE A 679 21.12 -31.47 -11.61
N ALA A 680 21.40 -30.17 -11.49
CA ALA A 680 22.67 -29.62 -11.93
C ALA A 680 23.79 -30.22 -11.06
N PRO A 681 24.87 -30.77 -11.64
CA PRO A 681 26.01 -31.22 -10.85
C PRO A 681 26.84 -30.01 -10.44
N TYR A 682 26.27 -29.13 -9.62
CA TYR A 682 27.00 -28.86 -8.41
C TYR A 682 26.78 -30.10 -7.55
N ARG A 683 27.67 -31.09 -7.76
CA ARG A 683 28.11 -31.87 -6.61
C ARG A 683 28.36 -30.82 -5.53
N ALA A 684 27.51 -30.80 -4.50
CA ALA A 684 28.07 -30.69 -3.16
C ALA A 684 29.19 -31.72 -3.20
N VAL A 685 30.41 -31.22 -3.40
CA VAL A 685 31.59 -32.04 -3.19
C VAL A 685 31.30 -32.60 -1.79
N ASP A 686 31.19 -33.92 -1.67
CA ASP A 686 31.38 -34.55 -0.38
C ASP A 686 32.81 -34.18 -0.02
N ILE A 687 32.91 -33.00 0.58
CA ILE A 687 34.10 -32.42 1.12
C ILE A 687 34.48 -33.48 2.15
N PRO A 688 35.60 -34.19 1.95
CA PRO A 688 36.04 -35.20 2.89
C PRO A 688 35.97 -34.61 4.31
N PRO A 689 35.69 -35.38 5.37
CA PRO A 689 35.65 -34.83 6.73
C PRO A 689 36.92 -34.02 7.09
N THR A 690 38.03 -34.31 6.41
CA THR A 690 39.30 -33.56 6.43
C THR A 690 39.27 -32.17 5.77
N ILE A 691 38.38 -31.92 4.80
CA ILE A 691 38.14 -30.59 4.21
C ILE A 691 36.95 -29.88 4.92
N ILE A 692 35.96 -30.57 5.49
CA ILE A 692 34.92 -29.93 6.33
C ILE A 692 35.55 -29.36 7.61
N SER A 693 36.49 -30.09 8.19
CA SER A 693 37.36 -29.59 9.27
C SER A 693 38.32 -28.47 8.84
N GLN A 694 38.47 -28.20 7.53
CA GLN A 694 39.20 -27.05 6.98
C GLN A 694 38.28 -25.92 6.48
N LEU A 695 36.98 -26.15 6.29
CA LEU A 695 36.00 -25.10 5.92
C LEU A 695 35.32 -24.48 7.15
N GLY A 696 35.45 -25.09 8.33
CA GLY A 696 35.24 -24.42 9.62
C GLY A 696 36.39 -23.50 10.03
N ARG A 697 37.55 -23.55 9.34
CA ARG A 697 38.71 -22.68 9.60
C ARG A 697 38.49 -21.30 8.98
N ARG A 698 38.03 -20.36 9.79
CA ARG A 698 38.15 -18.91 9.49
C ARG A 698 39.57 -18.40 9.75
N ASP A 699 40.02 -17.45 8.93
CA ASP A 699 41.27 -16.71 9.13
C ASP A 699 40.95 -15.51 10.06
N ILE A 700 41.41 -15.57 11.32
CA ILE A 700 41.08 -14.60 12.37
C ILE A 700 42.30 -13.73 12.70
N LEU A 701 42.14 -12.42 12.57
CA LEU A 701 43.18 -11.44 12.89
C LEU A 701 42.90 -10.77 14.24
N PHE A 702 43.80 -10.95 15.21
CA PHE A 702 43.81 -10.16 16.45
C PHE A 702 44.73 -8.96 16.30
N VAL A 703 44.22 -7.75 16.53
CA VAL A 703 45.04 -6.53 16.47
C VAL A 703 45.14 -5.93 17.86
N VAL A 704 46.37 -5.87 18.39
CA VAL A 704 46.66 -5.45 19.77
C VAL A 704 47.59 -4.24 19.79
N LEU A 705 47.03 -3.07 20.08
CA LEU A 705 47.75 -1.79 20.11
C LEU A 705 48.16 -1.31 21.52
N ALA A 706 48.11 -2.19 22.54
CA ALA A 706 48.36 -1.81 23.95
C ALA A 706 49.16 -2.89 24.71
N GLY A 707 49.56 -2.58 25.95
CA GLY A 707 50.58 -3.33 26.72
C GLY A 707 50.25 -4.80 27.09
N HIS A 708 51.23 -5.49 27.68
CA HIS A 708 51.30 -6.95 27.89
C HIS A 708 49.99 -7.65 28.28
N GLY A 709 49.18 -7.10 29.20
CA GLY A 709 47.94 -7.74 29.66
C GLY A 709 46.87 -7.96 28.57
N HIS A 710 46.90 -7.20 27.47
CA HIS A 710 45.97 -7.40 26.36
C HIS A 710 46.42 -8.52 25.41
N ILE A 711 47.72 -8.80 25.35
CA ILE A 711 48.27 -9.90 24.54
C ILE A 711 48.01 -11.22 25.22
N ASP A 712 48.12 -11.30 26.54
CA ASP A 712 47.80 -12.51 27.29
C ASP A 712 46.31 -12.88 27.17
N ALA A 713 45.42 -11.88 27.15
CA ALA A 713 44.00 -12.09 26.88
C ALA A 713 43.75 -12.61 25.45
N CYS A 714 44.39 -12.01 24.43
CA CYS A 714 44.25 -12.48 23.04
C CYS A 714 44.83 -13.89 22.84
N LEU A 715 45.94 -14.22 23.51
CA LEU A 715 46.52 -15.56 23.50
C LEU A 715 45.63 -16.57 24.23
N SER A 716 44.95 -16.17 25.32
CA SER A 716 43.97 -17.03 26.02
C SER A 716 42.76 -17.32 25.12
N VAL A 717 42.22 -16.31 24.42
CA VAL A 717 41.14 -16.49 23.44
C VAL A 717 41.59 -17.37 22.28
N ALA A 718 42.78 -17.13 21.72
CA ALA A 718 43.32 -17.92 20.61
C ALA A 718 43.52 -19.40 20.99
N LYS A 719 43.86 -19.70 22.25
CA LYS A 719 43.96 -21.09 22.75
C LYS A 719 42.62 -21.81 22.84
N ARG A 720 41.53 -21.06 22.98
CA ARG A 720 40.16 -21.60 23.09
C ARG A 720 39.39 -21.61 21.76
N LEU A 721 40.03 -21.23 20.65
CA LEU A 721 39.50 -21.34 19.28
C LEU A 721 40.28 -22.40 18.48
N PRO A 722 40.27 -23.68 18.90
CA PRO A 722 41.05 -24.72 18.26
C PRO A 722 40.53 -24.98 16.85
N GLY A 723 41.45 -24.94 15.88
CA GLY A 723 41.10 -25.21 14.50
C GLY A 723 40.65 -23.99 13.70
N HIS A 724 41.11 -22.78 14.02
CA HIS A 724 41.11 -21.59 13.13
C HIS A 724 42.56 -21.19 12.76
N ARG A 725 42.76 -20.46 11.66
CA ARG A 725 44.08 -19.90 11.31
C ARG A 725 44.17 -18.50 11.92
N ILE A 726 45.04 -18.33 12.92
CA ILE A 726 45.08 -17.11 13.73
C ILE A 726 46.36 -16.33 13.46
N CYS A 727 46.21 -15.06 13.10
CA CYS A 727 47.29 -14.09 13.04
C CYS A 727 47.12 -13.06 14.17
N ILE A 728 48.20 -12.77 14.91
CA ILE A 728 48.23 -11.73 15.93
C ILE A 728 49.14 -10.60 15.42
N ALA A 729 48.53 -9.46 15.11
CA ALA A 729 49.21 -8.22 14.81
C ALA A 729 49.47 -7.44 16.10
N ALA A 730 50.73 -7.41 16.53
CA ALA A 730 51.14 -6.73 17.75
C ALA A 730 52.56 -6.18 17.63
N HIS A 731 53.01 -5.43 18.64
CA HIS A 731 54.36 -4.87 18.67
C HIS A 731 55.44 -5.97 18.62
N TYR A 732 56.55 -5.75 17.90
CA TYR A 732 57.63 -6.72 17.66
C TYR A 732 58.14 -7.45 18.91
N ALA A 733 58.14 -6.80 20.07
CA ALA A 733 58.57 -7.38 21.35
C ALA A 733 57.78 -8.64 21.75
N HIS A 734 56.57 -8.81 21.23
CA HIS A 734 55.71 -9.98 21.50
C HIS A 734 55.84 -11.08 20.44
N ARG A 735 56.67 -10.89 19.42
CA ARG A 735 56.90 -11.84 18.32
C ARG A 735 57.27 -13.24 18.82
N ASN A 736 58.19 -13.32 19.77
CA ASN A 736 58.67 -14.60 20.28
C ASN A 736 57.56 -15.29 21.08
N VAL A 737 56.86 -14.53 21.94
CA VAL A 737 55.73 -15.04 22.75
C VAL A 737 54.61 -15.59 21.86
N VAL A 738 54.23 -14.88 20.79
CA VAL A 738 53.17 -15.33 19.86
C VAL A 738 53.61 -16.57 19.08
N ARG A 739 54.85 -16.59 18.59
CA ARG A 739 55.37 -17.70 17.77
C ARG A 739 55.64 -18.97 18.57
N GLU A 740 56.11 -18.85 19.81
CA GLU A 740 56.29 -19.99 20.73
C GLU A 740 54.96 -20.69 21.06
N GLN A 741 53.84 -19.95 21.00
CA GLN A 741 52.49 -20.50 21.15
C GLN A 741 51.89 -21.04 19.84
N GLY A 742 52.62 -20.99 18.73
CA GLY A 742 52.23 -21.60 17.45
C GLY A 742 51.34 -20.74 16.53
N TYR A 743 51.20 -19.43 16.78
CA TYR A 743 50.35 -18.53 15.98
C TYR A 743 51.16 -17.68 14.99
N GLU A 744 50.52 -17.22 13.90
CA GLU A 744 51.15 -16.30 12.93
C GLU A 744 51.28 -14.90 13.54
N PHE A 745 52.41 -14.23 13.31
CA PHE A 745 52.71 -12.91 13.89
C PHE A 745 52.93 -11.87 12.80
N SER A 746 52.24 -10.74 12.90
CA SER A 746 52.45 -9.56 12.07
C SER A 746 52.90 -8.38 12.91
N ASP A 747 53.92 -7.64 12.45
CA ASP A 747 54.49 -6.52 13.19
C ASP A 747 53.79 -5.21 12.82
N VAL A 748 53.24 -4.53 13.82
CA VAL A 748 52.59 -3.22 13.68
C VAL A 748 53.48 -2.03 14.08
N GLY A 749 54.73 -2.25 14.52
CA GLY A 749 55.71 -1.18 14.81
C GLY A 749 55.77 -0.65 16.26
N ASP A 750 56.65 0.34 16.50
CA ASP A 750 57.50 0.64 17.69
C ASP A 750 56.89 0.93 19.11
N CYS A 751 57.77 0.91 20.14
CA CYS A 751 57.59 0.68 21.59
C CYS A 751 56.25 1.02 22.31
N PRO A 752 55.61 0.09 23.07
CA PRO A 752 54.39 0.33 23.87
C PRO A 752 54.57 1.43 24.94
N ASN A 753 55.81 1.70 25.36
CA ASN A 753 56.12 2.65 26.42
C ASN A 753 55.92 4.12 26.04
N LYS A 754 55.69 4.45 24.76
CA LYS A 754 55.24 5.79 24.36
C LYS A 754 53.73 6.00 24.59
N PHE A 755 52.94 4.93 24.59
CA PHE A 755 51.49 4.97 24.79
C PHE A 755 51.08 4.81 26.27
N SER A 756 51.94 4.20 27.11
CA SER A 756 51.71 4.07 28.56
C SER A 756 51.94 5.38 29.35
N ARG A 757 52.36 6.48 28.69
CA ARG A 757 52.50 7.81 29.31
C ARG A 757 51.24 8.68 29.27
N ILE A 758 50.10 8.16 28.82
CA ILE A 758 48.80 8.84 28.98
C ILE A 758 48.27 8.46 30.38
N PRO A 759 48.29 9.37 31.37
CA PRO A 759 48.00 9.00 32.75
C PRO A 759 46.52 8.64 32.91
N GLY A 760 46.24 7.58 33.66
CA GLY A 760 44.91 7.02 33.86
C GLY A 760 43.93 7.95 34.59
N LYS A 761 43.11 8.67 33.83
CA LYS A 761 41.80 9.18 34.28
C LYS A 761 40.75 8.86 33.22
N GLN A 762 39.57 8.47 33.68
CA GLN A 762 38.40 7.92 32.95
C GLN A 762 38.17 8.44 31.50
N PRO A 763 37.61 7.60 30.60
CA PRO A 763 37.42 7.98 29.19
C PRO A 763 36.34 9.07 29.06
N ARG A 764 36.76 10.28 28.69
CA ARG A 764 35.89 11.32 28.10
C ARG A 764 36.07 11.29 26.57
N PRO A 765 35.02 11.59 25.78
CA PRO A 765 35.18 11.76 24.34
C PRO A 765 36.02 13.01 24.07
N LEU A 766 37.12 12.85 23.32
CA LEU A 766 38.06 13.93 23.00
C LEU A 766 37.57 14.72 21.78
N TRP A 767 36.80 15.77 22.04
CA TRP A 767 36.76 17.00 21.24
C TRP A 767 36.91 18.16 22.25
N PRO A 768 37.70 19.22 22.04
CA PRO A 768 38.58 19.58 20.92
C PRO A 768 40.09 19.49 21.31
N ILE A 769 40.98 19.14 20.38
CA ILE A 769 42.40 19.49 20.49
C ILE A 769 42.67 20.59 19.47
N ALA A 770 42.91 21.79 20.00
CA ALA A 770 43.39 22.93 19.24
C ALA A 770 44.72 22.61 18.54
N ASN A 771 44.96 23.31 17.44
CA ASN A 771 46.20 23.40 16.67
C ASN A 771 47.49 23.14 17.50
N ASN A 772 48.42 22.41 16.86
CA ASN A 772 49.83 22.16 17.22
C ASN A 772 50.18 20.88 18.00
N SER A 773 50.03 19.72 17.36
CA SER A 773 50.94 18.59 17.64
C SER A 773 51.16 17.72 16.40
N SER A 774 52.03 18.20 15.50
CA SER A 774 52.57 17.45 14.35
C SER A 774 53.31 16.15 14.77
N HIS A 775 53.64 15.99 16.05
CA HIS A 775 54.37 14.85 16.59
C HIS A 775 53.54 13.57 16.78
N LEU A 776 52.21 13.64 16.72
CA LEU A 776 51.30 12.50 16.94
C LEU A 776 50.67 11.97 15.64
N GLN A 777 50.59 12.77 14.57
CA GLN A 777 49.92 12.37 13.33
C GLN A 777 50.75 11.43 12.45
N GLU A 778 52.07 11.60 12.37
CA GLU A 778 52.95 10.70 11.61
C GLU A 778 53.02 9.26 12.18
N PRO A 779 53.19 9.05 13.50
CA PRO A 779 53.17 7.72 14.08
C PRO A 779 51.84 6.99 13.85
N LEU A 780 50.72 7.72 13.94
CA LEU A 780 49.38 7.18 13.70
C LEU A 780 49.21 6.75 12.24
N ARG A 781 49.56 7.62 11.28
CA ARG A 781 49.49 7.32 9.84
C ARG A 781 50.39 6.14 9.44
N PHE A 782 51.58 6.04 10.05
CA PHE A 782 52.51 4.91 9.88
C PHE A 782 51.90 3.58 10.38
N LEU A 783 51.21 3.62 11.52
CA LEU A 783 50.57 2.45 12.13
C LEU A 783 49.39 1.92 11.29
N PHE A 784 48.62 2.82 10.65
CA PHE A 784 47.51 2.44 9.77
C PHE A 784 47.94 1.83 8.43
N GLN A 785 49.00 2.36 7.82
CA GLN A 785 49.56 1.76 6.61
C GLN A 785 50.05 0.33 6.86
N ARG A 786 50.62 0.08 8.06
CA ARG A 786 51.01 -1.25 8.52
C ARG A 786 49.81 -2.13 8.88
N PHE A 787 48.76 -1.57 9.45
CA PHE A 787 47.49 -2.26 9.72
C PHE A 787 46.80 -2.74 8.43
N GLN A 788 46.74 -1.90 7.39
CA GLN A 788 46.24 -2.30 6.06
C GLN A 788 47.15 -3.34 5.40
N ALA A 789 48.48 -3.18 5.49
CA ALA A 789 49.42 -4.18 4.98
C ALA A 789 49.26 -5.54 5.69
N ALA A 790 49.10 -5.55 7.01
CA ALA A 790 48.88 -6.77 7.79
C ALA A 790 47.53 -7.46 7.49
N SER A 791 46.55 -6.71 6.99
CA SER A 791 45.21 -7.21 6.68
C SER A 791 45.06 -7.72 5.25
N PHE A 792 45.92 -7.29 4.32
CA PHE A 792 45.72 -7.51 2.88
C PHE A 792 46.96 -7.85 2.04
N ASP A 793 48.19 -7.74 2.54
CA ASP A 793 49.38 -7.98 1.71
C ASP A 793 50.58 -8.59 2.45
N HIS A 794 51.05 -9.75 1.99
CA HIS A 794 52.29 -10.36 2.46
C HIS A 794 53.50 -9.68 1.78
N ALA A 795 53.73 -8.41 2.10
CA ALA A 795 54.91 -7.70 1.59
C ALA A 795 55.43 -6.69 2.62
N THR A 796 56.22 -7.17 3.58
CA THR A 796 57.46 -6.50 4.03
C THR A 796 58.14 -7.33 5.11
N ILE A 797 58.94 -8.31 4.68
CA ILE A 797 60.18 -8.62 5.40
C ILE A 797 61.10 -7.42 5.15
N PRO A 798 61.54 -6.67 6.18
CA PRO A 798 62.65 -5.73 5.98
C PRO A 798 63.89 -6.56 5.61
N PRO A 799 64.66 -6.19 4.59
CA PRO A 799 65.86 -6.91 4.20
C PRO A 799 66.96 -6.68 5.25
N LYS A 800 66.97 -7.47 6.33
CA LYS A 800 68.14 -7.63 7.20
C LYS A 800 68.43 -9.05 7.68
N ASP A 801 67.51 -10.01 7.54
CA ASP A 801 67.74 -11.41 7.96
C ASP A 801 67.73 -12.41 6.79
N ALA A 802 68.26 -12.02 5.63
CA ALA A 802 68.50 -12.94 4.52
C ALA A 802 69.83 -13.75 4.65
N ASN A 803 70.46 -13.73 5.82
CA ASN A 803 71.69 -14.48 6.10
C ASN A 803 71.53 -15.34 7.35
N ASN A 804 70.69 -16.37 7.28
CA ASN A 804 70.99 -17.64 7.94
C ASN A 804 70.11 -18.72 7.33
N GLY A 805 70.71 -19.51 6.44
CA GLY A 805 70.08 -20.65 5.82
C GLY A 805 69.59 -21.65 6.87
N LYS A 806 68.28 -21.83 6.93
CA LYS A 806 67.57 -23.08 7.23
C LYS A 806 66.14 -22.89 6.76
N GLY A 807 65.73 -23.74 5.82
CA GLY A 807 64.55 -23.55 4.99
C GLY A 807 63.25 -23.39 5.78
N LEU A 808 62.38 -22.52 5.28
CA LEU A 808 60.95 -22.62 5.49
C LEU A 808 60.27 -22.47 4.12
N HIS A 809 59.49 -23.47 3.75
CA HIS A 809 58.79 -23.57 2.48
C HIS A 809 57.87 -22.36 2.22
N LEU A 810 58.20 -21.56 1.22
CA LEU A 810 57.31 -20.56 0.62
C LEU A 810 56.23 -21.26 -0.24
N ARG A 811 55.15 -21.73 0.40
CA ARG A 811 53.87 -22.11 -0.23
C ARG A 811 52.69 -21.92 0.73
N SER A 812 52.48 -20.71 1.25
CA SER A 812 51.27 -20.38 2.02
C SER A 812 50.47 -19.26 1.34
N ARG A 813 49.14 -19.46 1.27
CA ARG A 813 48.15 -18.48 0.79
C ARG A 813 48.26 -17.17 1.61
N PRO A 814 48.11 -15.98 1.00
CA PRO A 814 48.05 -14.71 1.74
C PRO A 814 47.04 -14.79 2.88
N PHE A 815 47.40 -14.26 4.06
CA PHE A 815 46.47 -14.20 5.20
C PHE A 815 45.43 -13.10 4.91
N LEU A 816 44.18 -13.50 4.65
CA LEU A 816 43.07 -12.58 4.39
C LEU A 816 42.07 -12.76 5.52
N ALA A 817 41.92 -11.77 6.38
CA ALA A 817 41.12 -11.92 7.59
C ALA A 817 39.61 -11.96 7.28
N ASP A 818 38.94 -13.05 7.67
CA ASP A 818 37.47 -13.17 7.63
C ASP A 818 36.83 -12.42 8.81
N ILE A 819 37.52 -12.43 9.97
CA ILE A 819 37.12 -11.75 11.20
C ILE A 819 38.31 -10.96 11.74
N VAL A 820 38.10 -9.68 12.03
CA VAL A 820 39.07 -8.84 12.73
C VAL A 820 38.59 -8.58 14.15
N VAL A 821 39.42 -8.95 15.11
CA VAL A 821 39.18 -8.79 16.54
C VAL A 821 40.12 -7.71 17.07
N SER A 822 39.55 -6.63 17.61
CA SER A 822 40.35 -5.47 18.01
C SER A 822 39.90 -4.82 19.31
N ASN A 823 40.85 -4.14 19.99
CA ASN A 823 40.58 -3.35 21.18
C ASN A 823 40.05 -1.94 20.81
N PRO A 824 39.36 -1.22 21.71
CA PRO A 824 38.59 -0.02 21.35
C PRO A 824 39.47 1.14 20.86
N ALA A 825 40.73 1.18 21.29
CA ALA A 825 41.70 2.15 20.82
C ALA A 825 41.94 2.04 19.30
N ALA A 826 41.84 0.85 18.72
CA ALA A 826 42.07 0.62 17.30
C ALA A 826 40.85 0.94 16.41
N THR A 827 39.64 1.06 16.96
CA THR A 827 38.40 1.25 16.17
C THR A 827 38.07 2.72 15.90
N VAL A 828 38.30 3.62 16.88
CA VAL A 828 38.28 5.10 16.69
C VAL A 828 39.19 5.53 15.54
N HIS A 829 40.15 4.66 15.28
CA HIS A 829 41.19 4.81 14.31
C HIS A 829 40.75 4.32 12.90
N SER A 830 39.95 3.26 12.75
CA SER A 830 39.54 2.73 11.44
C SER A 830 38.32 3.43 10.80
N GLU A 831 37.46 4.09 11.58
CA GLU A 831 36.27 4.80 11.05
C GLU A 831 36.61 6.04 10.19
N ALA A 832 37.87 6.50 10.21
CA ALA A 832 38.33 7.72 9.54
C ALA A 832 38.57 7.57 8.02
N GLU A 833 38.67 6.36 7.44
CA GLU A 833 39.03 6.17 6.02
C GLU A 833 38.15 5.19 5.21
N GLY A 834 36.97 4.84 5.70
CA GLY A 834 35.97 4.08 4.92
C GLY A 834 35.83 2.61 5.32
N LYS A 835 34.68 2.02 4.98
CA LYS A 835 34.21 0.74 5.53
C LYS A 835 35.03 -0.46 5.02
N PRO A 836 35.59 -1.31 5.89
CA PRO A 836 36.23 -2.57 5.48
C PRO A 836 35.21 -3.64 5.03
N GLN A 837 35.64 -4.58 4.19
CA GLN A 837 34.82 -5.70 3.66
C GLN A 837 34.71 -6.91 4.62
N ALA A 838 35.45 -6.93 5.73
CA ALA A 838 35.46 -8.03 6.72
C ALA A 838 34.58 -7.72 7.95
N GLN A 839 34.08 -8.78 8.63
CA GLN A 839 33.31 -8.62 9.86
C GLN A 839 34.21 -8.16 11.01
N PHE A 840 33.81 -7.08 11.68
CA PHE A 840 34.57 -6.48 12.79
C PHE A 840 33.94 -6.82 14.13
N VAL A 841 34.73 -7.37 15.07
CA VAL A 841 34.29 -7.68 16.43
C VAL A 841 35.09 -6.85 17.43
N LEU A 842 34.37 -6.07 18.24
CA LEU A 842 34.94 -5.06 19.12
C LEU A 842 34.94 -5.55 20.56
N ILE A 843 36.13 -5.65 21.15
CA ILE A 843 36.28 -6.13 22.52
C ILE A 843 36.64 -4.94 23.42
N SER A 844 35.75 -4.56 24.32
CA SER A 844 36.05 -3.58 25.37
C SER A 844 35.98 -4.23 26.75
N PRO A 845 37.10 -4.76 27.27
CA PRO A 845 37.12 -5.20 28.66
C PRO A 845 37.13 -3.95 29.54
N ARG A 846 36.10 -3.75 30.37
CA ARG A 846 36.12 -2.67 31.36
C ARG A 846 37.35 -2.85 32.26
N PRO A 847 38.09 -1.78 32.61
CA PRO A 847 39.31 -1.87 33.42
C PRO A 847 39.14 -2.62 34.75
N ALA A 848 37.92 -2.63 35.31
CA ALA A 848 37.60 -3.34 36.54
C ALA A 848 37.67 -4.89 36.43
N VAL A 849 37.56 -5.47 35.23
CA VAL A 849 37.62 -6.93 35.02
C VAL A 849 39.08 -7.42 35.01
N LEU A 850 40.03 -6.58 34.60
CA LEU A 850 41.46 -6.93 34.49
C LEU A 850 42.18 -7.07 35.84
N ALA A 851 41.56 -6.67 36.95
CA ALA A 851 42.23 -6.55 38.24
C ALA A 851 42.12 -7.77 39.17
N GLN A 852 41.23 -8.74 38.94
CA GLN A 852 41.05 -9.85 39.91
C GLN A 852 40.88 -11.28 39.36
N ASN A 853 40.75 -11.50 38.04
CA ASN A 853 40.88 -12.81 37.35
C ASN A 853 40.70 -12.60 35.81
N GLY A 854 41.35 -11.57 35.28
CA GLY A 854 40.84 -10.82 34.15
C GLY A 854 41.00 -11.39 32.74
N ALA A 855 41.88 -12.37 32.53
CA ALA A 855 42.05 -12.99 31.21
C ALA A 855 40.90 -13.96 30.90
N ASP A 856 40.58 -14.87 31.82
CA ASP A 856 39.57 -15.91 31.59
C ASP A 856 38.14 -15.35 31.52
N ALA A 857 37.81 -14.37 32.37
CA ALA A 857 36.51 -13.71 32.33
C ALA A 857 36.31 -12.83 31.08
N ALA A 858 37.38 -12.22 30.56
CA ALA A 858 37.33 -11.50 29.28
C ALA A 858 37.13 -12.49 28.12
N THR A 859 37.84 -13.63 28.15
CA THR A 859 37.71 -14.70 27.16
C THR A 859 36.28 -15.25 27.05
N ASP A 860 35.59 -15.47 28.17
CA ASP A 860 34.21 -15.99 28.15
C ASP A 860 33.19 -15.00 27.56
N VAL A 861 33.39 -13.69 27.76
CA VAL A 861 32.54 -12.64 27.16
C VAL A 861 32.75 -12.56 25.65
N ILE A 862 33.99 -12.69 25.19
CA ILE A 862 34.36 -12.67 23.77
C ILE A 862 33.79 -13.89 23.05
N LEU A 863 33.91 -15.08 23.66
CA LEU A 863 33.35 -16.32 23.11
C LEU A 863 31.82 -16.26 22.99
N ARG A 864 31.11 -15.69 23.98
CA ARG A 864 29.66 -15.48 23.87
C ARG A 864 29.25 -14.50 22.75
N GLN A 865 30.07 -13.48 22.47
CA GLN A 865 29.82 -12.54 21.37
C GLN A 865 30.11 -13.17 20.00
N LEU A 866 31.08 -14.08 19.92
CA LEU A 866 31.34 -14.89 18.72
C LEU A 866 30.24 -15.96 18.51
N ASP A 867 29.75 -16.62 19.56
CA ASP A 867 28.59 -17.54 19.50
C ASP A 867 27.29 -16.84 19.04
N LEU A 868 27.09 -15.57 19.44
CA LEU A 868 25.97 -14.75 18.97
C LEU A 868 26.06 -14.41 17.47
N LEU A 869 27.26 -14.42 16.88
CA LEU A 869 27.48 -14.24 15.43
C LEU A 869 27.32 -15.55 14.65
N GLU A 870 27.63 -16.70 15.26
CA GLU A 870 27.37 -18.01 14.66
C GLU A 870 25.88 -18.37 14.64
N THR A 871 25.09 -17.83 15.59
CA THR A 871 23.66 -18.11 15.72
C THR A 871 22.73 -17.02 15.17
N ASN A 872 23.22 -15.80 14.90
CA ASN A 872 22.38 -14.71 14.41
C ASN A 872 23.15 -13.68 13.53
N PRO A 873 23.08 -13.76 12.19
CA PRO A 873 23.81 -12.87 11.29
C PRO A 873 23.28 -11.42 11.21
N CYS A 874 22.32 -11.01 12.05
CA CYS A 874 21.59 -9.74 11.95
C CYS A 874 21.95 -8.66 12.99
N CYS A 875 23.02 -8.79 13.77
CA CYS A 875 23.40 -7.76 14.75
C CYS A 875 24.30 -6.67 14.13
N ALA A 876 23.71 -5.53 13.74
CA ALA A 876 24.43 -4.31 13.38
C ALA A 876 24.17 -3.18 14.40
N LEU A 877 25.22 -2.47 14.80
CA LEU A 877 25.17 -1.32 15.72
C LEU A 877 25.44 0.02 14.97
N ILE A 878 24.45 0.91 15.08
CA ILE A 878 24.25 2.38 14.83
C ILE A 878 25.54 3.26 14.82
N PRO A 879 25.74 4.29 13.93
CA PRO A 879 25.24 5.68 14.16
C PRO A 879 25.04 6.69 12.99
N ALA A 880 24.34 7.80 13.31
CA ALA A 880 24.02 9.04 12.57
C ALA A 880 25.11 10.14 12.76
N LEU A 881 25.38 11.12 11.87
CA LEU A 881 24.78 12.48 11.66
C LEU A 881 25.62 13.31 10.61
N LYS A 882 25.06 14.39 10.01
CA LYS A 882 25.53 15.19 8.84
C LYS A 882 26.20 16.56 9.17
N ALA A 883 27.07 17.10 8.28
CA ALA A 883 27.49 18.53 8.22
C ALA A 883 27.76 19.06 6.77
N ASP A 884 27.44 20.34 6.48
CA ASP A 884 27.59 21.05 5.19
C ASP A 884 28.53 22.31 5.33
N TRP A 885 29.31 22.67 4.29
CA TRP A 885 30.34 23.75 4.30
C TRP A 885 29.90 25.04 3.58
N ARG A 886 30.55 26.20 3.82
CA ARG A 886 30.24 27.52 3.21
C ARG A 886 31.48 28.36 2.91
N HIS A 887 31.68 28.80 1.67
CA HIS A 887 32.80 29.64 1.28
C HIS A 887 32.75 31.05 1.89
N SER A 888 33.79 31.44 2.61
CA SER A 888 33.87 32.60 3.51
C SER A 888 33.80 33.93 2.76
N LEU A 889 34.42 34.03 1.58
CA LEU A 889 34.49 35.27 0.80
C LEU A 889 33.28 35.52 -0.12
N THR A 890 32.68 34.46 -0.66
CA THR A 890 31.63 34.55 -1.69
C THR A 890 30.25 34.12 -1.19
N GLY A 891 30.20 33.50 0.00
CA GLY A 891 29.00 33.01 0.66
C GLY A 891 28.43 31.69 0.14
N PHE A 892 29.05 31.07 -0.87
CA PHE A 892 28.55 29.84 -1.49
C PHE A 892 28.60 28.66 -0.52
N LEU A 893 27.47 28.00 -0.24
CA LEU A 893 27.47 26.70 0.45
C LEU A 893 28.28 25.69 -0.39
N LEU A 894 28.74 24.56 0.15
CA LEU A 894 29.47 23.46 -0.52
C LEU A 894 29.18 22.14 0.21
N SER A 895 28.92 21.05 -0.52
CA SER A 895 28.89 19.70 0.06
C SER A 895 30.31 19.28 0.44
N GLY A 896 30.47 18.36 1.41
CA GLY A 896 31.81 17.92 1.85
C GLY A 896 32.70 17.39 0.72
N ALA A 897 32.10 16.70 -0.27
CA ALA A 897 32.82 16.17 -1.43
C ALA A 897 33.27 17.28 -2.41
N ALA A 898 32.42 18.28 -2.66
CA ALA A 898 32.74 19.41 -3.54
C ALA A 898 33.81 20.34 -2.92
N ALA A 899 33.71 20.60 -1.61
CA ALA A 899 34.73 21.33 -0.84
C ALA A 899 36.09 20.63 -0.91
N THR A 900 36.11 19.31 -0.70
CA THR A 900 37.35 18.53 -0.73
C THR A 900 38.01 18.51 -2.11
N SER A 901 37.22 18.39 -3.18
CA SER A 901 37.75 18.39 -4.55
C SER A 901 38.29 19.75 -4.98
N LEU A 902 37.62 20.85 -4.59
CA LEU A 902 38.09 22.21 -4.88
C LEU A 902 39.37 22.56 -4.11
N VAL A 903 39.54 22.03 -2.90
CA VAL A 903 40.77 22.21 -2.13
C VAL A 903 41.91 21.30 -2.62
N ARG A 904 41.62 20.04 -2.98
CA ARG A 904 42.62 19.12 -3.57
C ARG A 904 43.14 19.60 -4.92
N SER A 905 42.30 20.23 -5.73
CA SER A 905 42.71 20.86 -6.99
C SER A 905 43.37 22.24 -6.81
N GLN A 906 43.68 22.63 -5.57
CA GLN A 906 44.28 23.93 -5.18
C GLN A 906 43.49 25.15 -5.65
N THR A 907 42.20 24.99 -5.92
CA THR A 907 41.34 26.05 -6.44
C THR A 907 40.71 26.87 -5.32
N LEU A 908 40.58 26.27 -4.13
CA LEU A 908 40.27 26.90 -2.85
C LEU A 908 41.25 26.40 -1.80
N VAL A 909 41.39 27.12 -0.68
CA VAL A 909 42.00 26.58 0.53
C VAL A 909 40.93 26.35 1.59
N TRP A 910 41.17 25.44 2.54
CA TRP A 910 40.18 25.14 3.59
C TRP A 910 39.81 26.39 4.43
N ASP A 911 40.72 27.36 4.53
CA ASP A 911 40.48 28.65 5.20
C ASP A 911 39.44 29.51 4.48
N ASP A 912 39.23 29.25 3.19
CA ASP A 912 38.16 29.88 2.42
C ASP A 912 36.78 29.26 2.73
N LEU A 913 36.66 28.27 3.64
CA LEU A 913 35.45 27.51 3.92
C LEU A 913 35.10 27.51 5.43
N GLN A 914 33.83 27.74 5.76
CA GLN A 914 33.26 27.70 7.12
C GLN A 914 32.24 26.56 7.23
N ALA A 915 32.37 25.70 8.24
CA ALA A 915 31.41 24.65 8.53
C ALA A 915 30.13 25.21 9.17
N GLN A 916 28.95 24.76 8.74
CA GLN A 916 27.67 25.18 9.32
C GLN A 916 27.10 24.06 10.21
N ASN A 917 27.09 24.28 11.53
CA ASN A 917 26.52 23.32 12.49
C ASN A 917 24.98 23.35 12.41
N GLY A 918 24.35 22.19 12.19
CA GLY A 918 22.91 22.01 12.38
C GLY A 918 22.59 21.99 13.88
N VAL A 919 21.55 22.70 14.30
CA VAL A 919 21.11 22.78 15.71
C VAL A 919 20.44 21.47 16.13
N ASP A 920 20.96 20.84 17.19
CA ASP A 920 20.38 19.68 17.88
C ASP A 920 19.18 20.09 18.75
N TRP A 921 18.07 19.36 18.63
CA TRP A 921 16.93 19.42 19.55
C TRP A 921 16.75 18.08 20.24
N ASN A 922 17.08 17.98 21.54
CA ASN A 922 16.35 17.20 22.56
C ASN A 922 17.12 17.14 23.89
N ILE A 923 16.77 18.03 24.83
CA ILE A 923 16.82 17.72 26.28
C ILE A 923 15.52 18.27 26.89
N ARG A 924 14.61 17.36 27.28
CA ARG A 924 13.57 17.64 28.28
C ARG A 924 14.09 17.22 29.65
N PRO A 925 13.89 17.99 30.72
CA PRO A 925 13.82 17.47 32.09
C PRO A 925 12.38 17.08 32.45
N GLN A 926 12.24 16.02 33.24
CA GLN A 926 11.01 15.61 33.95
C GLN A 926 10.99 16.18 35.39
N PRO A 927 9.85 16.11 36.11
CA PRO A 927 9.27 17.22 36.86
C PRO A 927 9.54 17.22 38.37
N GLU A 928 9.34 18.37 39.02
CA GLU A 928 8.92 18.46 40.43
C GLU A 928 7.80 19.51 40.62
N ASP A 929 6.78 19.03 41.33
CA ASP A 929 5.58 19.57 41.97
C ASP A 929 5.24 21.08 42.05
N GLY A 930 3.92 21.34 42.00
CA GLY A 930 3.31 22.61 42.40
C GLY A 930 1.82 22.74 42.06
N LEU A 931 0.94 22.12 42.85
CA LEU A 931 -0.51 22.39 42.88
C LEU A 931 -0.81 23.85 43.24
N SER A 932 -1.59 24.57 42.42
CA SER A 932 -2.77 25.35 42.84
C SER A 932 -3.42 26.16 41.70
N SER A 933 -4.76 26.26 41.76
CA SER A 933 -5.66 27.17 41.01
C SER A 933 -6.31 26.72 39.69
N THR A 934 -6.92 25.55 39.68
CA THR A 934 -8.02 25.21 38.74
C THR A 934 -9.37 25.73 39.24
N SER A 935 -9.94 26.74 38.58
CA SER A 935 -11.41 26.90 38.41
C SER A 935 -11.85 28.15 37.63
N ILE A 936 -10.98 29.10 37.25
CA ILE A 936 -11.41 30.35 36.58
C ILE A 936 -10.90 30.48 35.12
N GLY A 937 -9.89 29.71 34.71
CA GLY A 937 -9.30 29.81 33.36
C GLY A 937 -10.11 29.14 32.23
N LEU A 938 -10.82 28.04 32.51
CA LEU A 938 -11.53 27.26 31.48
C LEU A 938 -12.80 27.96 30.96
N ARG A 939 -13.44 28.81 31.77
CA ARG A 939 -14.64 29.55 31.36
C ARG A 939 -14.33 30.75 30.45
N ARG A 940 -13.13 31.33 30.55
CA ARG A 940 -12.71 32.47 29.71
C ARG A 940 -12.25 32.02 28.32
N ALA A 941 -11.45 30.94 28.25
CA ALA A 941 -10.98 30.39 26.98
C ALA A 941 -12.13 29.87 26.09
N LEU A 942 -13.20 29.33 26.68
CA LEU A 942 -14.34 28.82 25.92
C LEU A 942 -15.23 29.94 25.36
N VAL A 943 -15.38 31.05 26.11
CA VAL A 943 -16.13 32.23 25.66
C VAL A 943 -15.35 33.00 24.60
N ASP A 944 -14.03 33.12 24.74
CA ASP A 944 -13.19 33.77 23.74
C ASP A 944 -13.13 32.96 22.44
N TYR A 945 -13.12 31.63 22.50
CA TYR A 945 -13.18 30.76 21.32
C TYR A 945 -14.53 30.86 20.58
N LEU A 946 -15.65 30.93 21.34
CA LEU A 946 -16.98 31.11 20.76
C LEU A 946 -17.17 32.50 20.14
N ILE A 947 -16.63 33.55 20.76
CA ILE A 947 -16.67 34.92 20.21
C ILE A 947 -15.84 35.03 18.93
N ILE A 948 -14.65 34.40 18.87
CA ILE A 948 -13.80 34.38 17.67
C ILE A 948 -14.45 33.57 16.55
N ALA A 949 -15.07 32.42 16.85
CA ALA A 949 -15.80 31.63 15.87
C ALA A 949 -17.02 32.39 15.31
N PHE A 950 -17.79 33.06 16.17
CA PHE A 950 -18.96 33.85 15.75
C PHE A 950 -18.57 35.11 14.96
N ALA A 951 -17.48 35.78 15.35
CA ALA A 951 -16.93 36.92 14.61
C ALA A 951 -16.38 36.51 13.23
N THR A 952 -15.81 35.32 13.12
CA THR A 952 -15.32 34.76 11.85
C THR A 952 -16.47 34.41 10.91
N ILE A 953 -17.56 33.84 11.44
CA ILE A 953 -18.78 33.55 10.66
C ILE A 953 -19.45 34.86 10.18
N ILE A 954 -19.57 35.88 11.04
CA ILE A 954 -20.11 37.19 10.65
C ILE A 954 -19.20 37.88 9.63
N ALA A 955 -17.88 37.74 9.73
CA ALA A 955 -16.94 38.28 8.75
C ALA A 955 -17.06 37.57 7.39
N ILE A 956 -17.29 36.26 7.36
CA ILE A 956 -17.54 35.49 6.14
C ILE A 956 -18.87 35.92 5.49
N PHE A 957 -19.94 36.05 6.27
CA PHE A 957 -21.24 36.54 5.76
C PHE A 957 -21.17 37.98 5.26
N ARG A 958 -20.45 38.88 5.95
CA ARG A 958 -20.22 40.27 5.49
C ARG A 958 -19.41 40.34 4.20
N ARG A 959 -18.44 39.43 4.00
CA ARG A 959 -17.63 39.34 2.79
C ARG A 959 -18.39 38.78 1.59
N ILE A 960 -19.38 37.91 1.84
CA ILE A 960 -20.33 37.43 0.84
C ILE A 960 -21.29 38.55 0.40
N PHE A 961 -21.73 39.40 1.33
CA PHE A 961 -22.60 40.55 1.00
C PHE A 961 -21.88 41.72 0.33
N SER A 962 -20.57 41.90 0.54
CA SER A 962 -19.79 42.98 -0.09
C SER A 962 -19.44 42.72 -1.57
N LEU A 963 -19.81 41.55 -2.14
CA LEU A 963 -19.52 41.19 -3.52
C LEU A 963 -20.58 41.67 -4.55
N PHE A 964 -21.60 42.41 -4.11
CA PHE A 964 -22.65 42.99 -4.97
C PHE A 964 -22.47 44.48 -5.31
N GLY A 965 -21.25 45.03 -5.29
CA GLY A 965 -20.99 46.44 -5.61
C GLY A 965 -19.73 46.68 -6.43
N THR A 966 -19.86 47.50 -7.48
CA THR A 966 -18.89 47.79 -8.56
C THR A 966 -17.76 48.74 -8.15
N ALA A 967 -16.49 48.38 -8.41
CA ALA A 967 -15.42 49.25 -8.98
C ALA A 967 -14.07 48.51 -9.12
N ARG A 968 -13.34 48.83 -10.19
CA ARG A 968 -12.02 48.28 -10.62
C ARG A 968 -10.86 49.21 -10.17
N PRO A 969 -9.57 48.84 -10.34
CA PRO A 969 -8.62 48.72 -9.23
C PRO A 969 -7.59 49.86 -9.13
N ALA A 970 -6.99 50.03 -7.95
CA ALA A 970 -5.74 50.76 -7.78
C ALA A 970 -4.70 49.90 -7.05
N ARG A 971 -3.49 49.87 -7.61
CA ARG A 971 -2.27 49.20 -7.13
C ARG A 971 -1.87 49.69 -5.74
N ILE A 972 -1.65 48.76 -4.83
CA ILE A 972 -0.65 48.88 -3.77
C ILE A 972 0.19 47.60 -3.77
N VAL A 973 1.50 47.82 -3.85
CA VAL A 973 2.58 46.84 -3.83
C VAL A 973 2.91 46.52 -2.37
N GLY A 974 3.15 45.23 -2.10
CA GLY A 974 4.14 44.79 -1.11
C GLY A 974 3.62 44.32 0.26
N MET A 975 3.30 43.03 0.37
CA MET A 975 3.76 42.17 1.48
C MET A 975 3.41 40.72 1.15
N SER A 976 4.34 40.02 0.50
CA SER A 976 4.30 38.57 0.34
C SER A 976 4.81 37.92 1.62
N SER A 977 3.98 37.17 2.34
CA SER A 977 4.47 36.11 3.24
C SER A 977 4.80 34.87 2.41
N GLN A 978 5.84 34.98 1.58
CA GLN A 978 6.58 33.82 1.12
C GLN A 978 7.40 33.30 2.31
N ASN A 979 6.86 32.36 3.08
CA ASN A 979 7.69 31.42 3.84
C ASN A 979 7.89 30.15 3.00
N SER A 980 8.40 30.35 1.79
CA SER A 980 9.15 29.32 1.06
C SER A 980 10.60 29.46 1.52
N ASP A 981 11.06 28.51 2.32
CA ASP A 981 12.43 28.45 2.83
C ASP A 981 13.45 28.63 1.67
N PRO A 982 14.17 29.77 1.61
CA PRO A 982 15.15 30.04 0.56
C PRO A 982 16.31 29.04 0.56
N VAL A 983 16.52 28.33 1.68
CA VAL A 983 17.58 27.33 1.83
C VAL A 983 17.19 26.01 1.15
N TYR A 984 15.90 25.68 1.08
CA TYR A 984 15.39 24.46 0.44
C TYR A 984 15.52 24.52 -1.09
N GLN A 985 15.23 25.68 -1.69
CA GLN A 985 15.35 25.90 -3.14
C GLN A 985 16.81 26.01 -3.62
N VAL A 986 17.73 26.47 -2.77
CA VAL A 986 19.18 26.48 -3.07
C VAL A 986 19.80 25.08 -2.98
N ARG A 987 19.23 24.17 -2.18
CA ARG A 987 19.70 22.77 -2.06
C ARG A 987 19.25 21.88 -3.22
N ILE A 988 18.06 22.13 -3.79
CA ILE A 988 17.56 21.37 -4.95
C ILE A 988 18.34 21.72 -6.24
N ARG A 989 18.57 23.01 -6.53
CA ARG A 989 19.38 23.42 -7.68
C ARG A 989 20.84 22.94 -7.62
N ARG A 990 21.31 22.58 -6.42
CA ARG A 990 22.67 22.10 -6.17
C ARG A 990 22.82 20.60 -6.40
N GLY A 991 21.83 19.81 -5.99
CA GLY A 991 21.80 18.38 -6.31
C GLY A 991 21.62 18.10 -7.81
N GLU A 992 20.87 18.97 -8.50
CA GLU A 992 20.74 18.92 -9.97
C GLU A 992 22.06 19.26 -10.67
N PHE A 993 22.87 20.18 -10.12
CA PHE A 993 24.20 20.49 -10.66
C PHE A 993 25.20 19.34 -10.49
N ASP A 994 25.23 18.69 -9.32
CA ASP A 994 26.13 17.56 -9.04
C ASP A 994 25.76 16.30 -9.86
N LEU A 995 24.47 16.11 -10.17
CA LEU A 995 23.98 14.97 -10.96
C LEU A 995 24.22 15.18 -12.47
N GLN A 996 24.03 16.39 -12.99
CA GLN A 996 24.34 16.72 -14.39
C GLN A 996 25.85 16.61 -14.66
N LEU A 997 26.69 16.90 -13.65
CA LEU A 997 28.16 16.82 -13.71
C LEU A 997 28.66 15.37 -13.85
N ILE A 998 27.99 14.42 -13.18
CA ILE A 998 28.32 13.00 -13.25
C ILE A 998 27.85 12.40 -14.59
N LEU A 999 26.68 12.83 -15.07
CA LEU A 999 26.12 12.38 -16.34
C LEU A 999 26.92 12.90 -17.55
N ASP A 1000 27.31 14.18 -17.57
CA ASP A 1000 28.12 14.76 -18.66
C ASP A 1000 29.55 14.19 -18.72
N HIS A 1001 30.10 13.70 -17.60
CA HIS A 1001 31.42 13.06 -17.54
C HIS A 1001 31.35 11.58 -17.96
N MET A 1002 30.27 10.89 -17.62
CA MET A 1002 30.05 9.50 -18.04
C MET A 1002 29.74 9.38 -19.54
N ASP A 1003 29.09 10.38 -20.16
CA ASP A 1003 28.71 10.34 -21.59
C ASP A 1003 29.87 10.66 -22.56
N ARG A 1004 30.99 11.25 -22.11
CA ARG A 1004 32.09 11.69 -22.99
C ARG A 1004 33.27 10.72 -23.10
N ASN A 1005 33.31 9.67 -22.28
CA ASN A 1005 34.31 8.59 -22.35
C ASN A 1005 35.79 9.08 -22.45
N GLU A 1006 36.13 10.19 -21.80
CA GLU A 1006 37.49 10.73 -21.72
C GLU A 1006 38.09 10.41 -20.34
N THR A 1007 39.28 9.81 -20.33
CA THR A 1007 40.00 9.31 -19.14
C THR A 1007 40.74 10.41 -18.35
N ASP A 1008 40.16 11.61 -18.21
CA ASP A 1008 40.80 12.71 -17.48
C ASP A 1008 40.16 12.99 -16.10
N ASP A 1009 41.04 13.32 -15.15
CA ASP A 1009 40.78 13.54 -13.72
C ASP A 1009 39.59 14.47 -13.43
N LEU A 1010 38.52 13.89 -12.88
CA LEU A 1010 37.29 14.57 -12.42
C LEU A 1010 37.59 15.81 -11.55
N ASN A 1011 38.69 15.81 -10.80
CA ASN A 1011 39.10 16.95 -9.96
C ASN A 1011 39.53 18.18 -10.78
N ALA A 1012 40.17 17.98 -11.94
CA ALA A 1012 40.63 19.06 -12.81
C ALA A 1012 39.47 19.78 -13.52
N THR A 1013 38.41 19.02 -13.86
CA THR A 1013 37.19 19.55 -14.48
C THR A 1013 36.38 20.40 -13.50
N ILE A 1014 36.22 19.93 -12.25
CA ILE A 1014 35.58 20.67 -11.16
C ILE A 1014 36.31 22.00 -10.89
N ALA A 1015 37.66 21.99 -10.89
CA ALA A 1015 38.50 23.17 -10.72
C ALA A 1015 38.31 24.22 -11.83
N LYS A 1016 38.27 23.78 -13.09
CA LYS A 1016 38.14 24.66 -14.27
C LYS A 1016 36.79 25.38 -14.30
N MET A 1017 35.70 24.68 -13.95
CA MET A 1017 34.35 25.25 -13.92
C MET A 1017 34.14 26.22 -12.75
N TRP A 1018 34.71 25.93 -11.57
CA TRP A 1018 34.71 26.86 -10.43
C TRP A 1018 35.39 28.19 -10.78
N ARG A 1019 36.57 28.13 -11.44
CA ARG A 1019 37.28 29.34 -11.89
C ARG A 1019 36.44 30.17 -12.88
N ALA A 1020 35.67 29.52 -13.76
CA ALA A 1020 34.78 30.20 -14.70
C ALA A 1020 33.59 30.91 -14.01
N GLN A 1021 32.98 30.30 -13.00
CA GLN A 1021 31.87 30.91 -12.24
C GLN A 1021 32.34 32.03 -11.31
N VAL A 1022 33.51 31.88 -10.67
CA VAL A 1022 34.11 32.95 -9.86
C VAL A 1022 34.43 34.15 -10.74
N ALA A 1023 34.98 33.94 -11.95
CA ALA A 1023 35.25 35.00 -12.91
C ALA A 1023 33.99 35.77 -13.35
N ALA A 1024 32.86 35.08 -13.59
CA ALA A 1024 31.59 35.70 -13.97
C ALA A 1024 31.00 36.60 -12.85
N LYS A 1025 31.17 36.21 -11.58
CA LYS A 1025 30.67 36.96 -10.42
C LYS A 1025 31.51 38.22 -10.13
N PHE A 1026 32.84 38.14 -10.36
CA PHE A 1026 33.74 39.30 -10.25
C PHE A 1026 33.59 40.30 -11.42
N HIS A 1027 33.20 39.86 -12.62
CA HIS A 1027 32.88 40.77 -13.73
C HIS A 1027 31.58 41.57 -13.50
N GLY A 1028 30.61 41.00 -12.78
CA GLY A 1028 29.37 41.71 -12.40
C GLY A 1028 29.61 42.83 -11.38
N SER A 1029 30.49 42.64 -10.39
CA SER A 1029 30.71 43.63 -9.33
C SER A 1029 31.57 44.82 -9.75
N PHE A 1030 32.27 44.74 -10.89
CA PHE A 1030 33.06 45.86 -11.42
C PHE A 1030 32.24 46.86 -12.27
N LYS A 1031 31.02 46.49 -12.70
CA LYS A 1031 30.10 47.40 -13.41
C LYS A 1031 29.17 48.22 -12.51
N GLU A 1032 29.09 47.92 -11.22
CA GLU A 1032 28.31 48.70 -10.24
C GLU A 1032 29.18 49.65 -9.40
N ARG A 1033 30.49 49.73 -9.68
CA ARG A 1033 31.44 50.66 -9.03
C ARG A 1033 32.28 51.50 -10.01
N ALA A 1034 31.88 51.54 -11.27
CA ALA A 1034 32.20 52.57 -12.25
C ALA A 1034 30.87 53.13 -12.76
#